data_AF-A0A379PKQ4-F1
#
_entry.id   AF-A0A379PKQ4-F1
#
_cell.length_a   1.000
_cell.length_b   1.000
_cell.length_c   1.000
_cell.angle_alpha   90.00
_cell.angle_beta   90.00
_cell.angle_gamma   90.00
#
_symmetry.space_group_name_H-M   'P 1'
#
loop_
_entity.id
_entity.type
_entity.pdbx_description
1 polymer ?
#
loop_
_entity_poly.entity_id
_entity_poly.type
_entity_poly.pdbx_seq_one_letter_code
_entity_poly.pdbx_strand_id
1 'polypeptide(L)'
;MIKQLVAGLCLLLAPSLAFSFPIAVSAIGAGLLGALALPAALLVGAVVIARKMGAGAIQLSTTAIAVVLCLVLMRDYGAEQASKAALFTSADTSLLSHPIPFPFLDAVAQAQSSQAVSPSEFMEGLEAGHFKALKLSTYPSLLTESGQVSIDDLWRDKNVLVDAVSQRGGRVVLVDEFGGIAASVAEAAHRNFGLNLGFLQGGTAALSQFGWKRIDEGHPLFGNPVAVERYREWIDAHPSAFILGVTTDREFVTDGWMFGHQTLTLADVVANYRSLIEAMAGRPVFVAGFETNDTGATPVIVSLLAGAGIDVSYVLPDDDEILVKPAYFDSYTNDTRLISLEDMKRYVLHRSDVAFLDFSERPWALGVEYLKGRYHHLPMREVAQGRLAEFIQGLDKSVAYVGLSFDRRTAYHSLLAGELLTKNGGHWLGRFTQAGSFSGAFLTVEELNTEAEKIAYAAREYLAFGGNLLLGHGKALAVLFGLILSAPALLLSKRAPTRSVFVIISMVATQACVLQVKWDYPWLESAAFVFLAGNAIGLACVAYWRRRQSRPAIAALSEYASWMPPKAGLLNAAAELGFRVPKGVVVAPQDVDRIGGIKLGTGRLIVRSATTQEALDHGATAGLYESVVCASPDEVQIAAERVFAGFTQASVCGFVLVQRYVEADWYGVIQFQSGDRSPYLVCEIGQAEDVTGGSTTPQRFEFPIWDVRNSPRLARSPALALLALSRLGACSIEFALRRGRLILLQVNQSKSRACAENRLLQLARKNAVEVGSAHADPLSAAVVAALAPGHVIAYGNRRFCIAEPDSQLRKILKSDLRALGFNPQTVEPKHLVAWVDLYCRATCPSEGCRADLGEVVQAIKKVADTLGRINRIASTMLAIRLRSDWDGEPRILPSSQVGALLVEGNDAEWAGFPVCPLAGFSALAELRDYKADEFPSDVIEATSPLVWVKDAASVLIGVRLFAIRKAIADLAFDGKAQELMDALESQVGDWRAVEQLPLAPAYNTEPQPIPALLTGASNPEFGWRIPMAGLEGVITTPDSGVAGGILLLDQCSMSYLKPMMQAKAVIARNGAITSHLMQHAAAMGMPVVLGAKLPSDLEPGDKVRVSKDGEVLRA
;
A
#
# COMPACT_ATOMS: atom_id res chain seq x y z
N MET A 1 -9.94 7.84 16.57
CA MET A 1 -9.77 6.65 17.43
C MET A 1 -9.69 5.36 16.64
N ILE A 2 -10.77 4.77 16.11
CA ILE A 2 -10.68 3.48 15.37
C ILE A 2 -9.75 3.57 14.15
N LYS A 3 -9.78 4.65 13.36
CA LYS A 3 -8.85 4.81 12.21
C LYS A 3 -7.38 4.97 12.60
N GLN A 4 -7.07 5.50 13.79
CA GLN A 4 -5.69 5.62 14.28
C GLN A 4 -5.21 4.33 14.96
N LEU A 5 -6.14 3.59 15.57
CA LEU A 5 -5.88 2.27 16.13
C LEU A 5 -5.76 1.22 15.04
N VAL A 6 -6.57 1.32 13.97
CA VAL A 6 -6.48 0.53 12.74
C VAL A 6 -5.31 0.98 11.89
N ALA A 7 -4.96 2.26 11.79
CA ALA A 7 -3.71 2.67 11.15
C ALA A 7 -2.49 2.19 11.94
N GLY A 8 -2.53 2.25 13.27
CA GLY A 8 -1.51 1.68 14.15
C GLY A 8 -1.41 0.16 14.03
N LEU A 9 -2.54 -0.54 13.93
CA LEU A 9 -2.58 -2.00 13.71
C LEU A 9 -2.25 -2.40 12.28
N CYS A 10 -2.62 -1.63 11.27
CA CYS A 10 -2.21 -1.83 9.88
C CYS A 10 -0.73 -1.50 9.70
N LEU A 11 -0.16 -0.57 10.47
CA LEU A 11 1.29 -0.33 10.54
C LEU A 11 2.03 -1.45 11.28
N LEU A 12 1.38 -2.10 12.26
CA LEU A 12 1.88 -3.32 12.94
C LEU A 12 1.70 -4.61 12.12
N LEU A 13 0.73 -4.66 11.19
CA LEU A 13 0.39 -5.82 10.35
C LEU A 13 0.89 -5.71 8.90
N ALA A 14 1.28 -4.53 8.43
CA ALA A 14 1.93 -4.35 7.13
C ALA A 14 3.28 -5.07 6.99
N PRO A 15 4.08 -5.30 8.05
CA PRO A 15 5.30 -6.09 7.91
C PRO A 15 5.03 -7.57 7.59
N SER A 16 3.89 -8.13 8.01
CA SER A 16 3.62 -9.58 7.87
C SER A 16 2.95 -10.00 6.57
N LEU A 17 2.50 -9.05 5.74
CA LEU A 17 1.95 -9.30 4.39
C LEU A 17 2.85 -8.76 3.25
N ALA A 18 3.98 -8.15 3.58
CA ALA A 18 4.90 -7.52 2.61
C ALA A 18 6.18 -8.33 2.34
N PHE A 19 6.14 -9.65 2.50
CA PHE A 19 7.27 -10.53 2.10
C PHE A 19 7.43 -10.71 0.59
N SER A 20 6.67 -9.97 -0.23
CA SER A 20 6.84 -9.90 -1.69
C SER A 20 7.01 -8.47 -2.25
N PHE A 21 7.22 -7.43 -1.42
CA PHE A 21 7.40 -6.06 -1.92
C PHE A 21 8.41 -5.18 -1.13
N PRO A 22 9.71 -5.56 -0.97
CA PRO A 22 10.63 -4.86 -0.07
C PRO A 22 11.45 -3.71 -0.70
N ILE A 23 11.19 -3.27 -1.94
CA ILE A 23 12.04 -2.25 -2.60
C ILE A 23 11.47 -0.83 -2.51
N ALA A 24 10.14 -0.65 -2.47
CA ALA A 24 9.54 0.68 -2.58
C ALA A 24 9.33 1.44 -1.25
N VAL A 25 9.10 0.73 -0.14
CA VAL A 25 8.82 1.36 1.17
C VAL A 25 10.12 1.66 1.94
N SER A 26 11.13 0.80 1.78
CA SER A 26 12.46 0.94 2.37
C SER A 26 13.21 2.17 1.85
N ALA A 27 13.06 2.50 0.56
CA ALA A 27 13.72 3.63 -0.08
C ALA A 27 13.14 5.00 0.30
N ILE A 28 11.86 5.09 0.65
CA ILE A 28 11.18 6.37 0.93
C ILE A 28 11.15 6.68 2.44
N GLY A 29 11.11 5.65 3.30
CA GLY A 29 11.07 5.83 4.76
C GLY A 29 12.43 6.12 5.41
N ALA A 30 13.52 5.59 4.86
CA ALA A 30 14.86 5.75 5.43
C ALA A 30 15.42 7.18 5.29
N GLY A 31 14.95 7.96 4.32
CA GLY A 31 15.53 9.26 3.97
C GLY A 31 15.09 10.46 4.82
N LEU A 32 14.10 10.34 5.71
CA LEU A 32 13.51 11.53 6.38
C LEU A 32 13.54 11.56 7.91
N LEU A 33 13.60 10.42 8.62
CA LEU A 33 13.56 10.44 10.10
C LEU A 33 14.43 9.38 10.83
N GLY A 34 15.26 8.62 10.13
CA GLY A 34 16.17 7.64 10.75
C GLY A 34 15.46 6.46 11.45
N ALA A 35 16.20 5.37 11.68
CA ALA A 35 15.70 4.10 12.20
C ALA A 35 15.06 4.15 13.62
N LEU A 36 15.08 5.32 14.28
CA LEU A 36 14.58 5.56 15.64
C LEU A 36 13.17 6.17 15.71
N ALA A 37 12.58 6.58 14.58
CA ALA A 37 11.32 7.34 14.58
C ALA A 37 10.08 6.51 14.97
N LEU A 38 10.03 5.22 14.61
CA LEU A 38 8.89 4.35 14.90
C LEU A 38 8.85 3.92 16.39
N PRO A 39 9.96 3.48 17.02
CA PRO A 39 10.00 3.25 18.47
C PRO A 39 9.70 4.52 19.28
N ALA A 40 10.26 5.67 18.86
CA ALA A 40 9.99 6.96 19.52
C ALA A 40 8.52 7.39 19.38
N ALA A 41 7.89 7.21 18.22
CA ALA A 41 6.47 7.49 18.02
C ALA A 41 5.56 6.55 18.83
N LEU A 42 5.95 5.28 19.01
CA LEU A 42 5.25 4.31 19.86
C LEU A 42 5.40 4.65 21.36
N LEU A 43 6.59 5.06 21.80
CA LEU A 43 6.85 5.55 23.17
C LEU A 43 6.08 6.84 23.47
N VAL A 44 6.11 7.82 22.55
CA VAL A 44 5.35 9.06 22.66
C VAL A 44 3.84 8.77 22.65
N GLY A 45 3.38 7.86 21.77
CA GLY A 45 2.00 7.38 21.75
C GLY A 45 1.58 6.71 23.06
N ALA A 46 2.43 5.86 23.64
CA ALA A 46 2.19 5.19 24.91
C ALA A 46 2.16 6.16 26.10
N VAL A 47 3.07 7.14 26.14
CA VAL A 47 3.10 8.20 27.16
C VAL A 47 1.87 9.11 27.07
N VAL A 48 1.43 9.45 25.85
CA VAL A 48 0.23 10.25 25.60
C VAL A 48 -1.06 9.49 25.98
N ILE A 49 -1.10 8.17 25.75
CA ILE A 49 -2.22 7.30 26.17
C ILE A 49 -2.21 7.10 27.70
N ALA A 50 -1.04 6.92 28.31
CA ALA A 50 -0.87 6.76 29.76
C ALA A 50 -1.30 8.01 30.53
N ARG A 51 -0.97 9.21 30.04
CA ARG A 51 -1.42 10.48 30.61
C ARG A 51 -2.94 10.71 30.53
N LYS A 52 -3.66 9.99 29.65
CA LYS A 52 -5.12 10.19 29.44
C LYS A 52 -6.01 9.15 30.11
N MET A 53 -5.50 8.02 30.61
CA MET A 53 -6.34 6.89 31.06
C MET A 53 -6.18 6.46 32.53
N GLY A 54 -5.31 7.10 33.33
CA GLY A 54 -5.20 6.84 34.78
C GLY A 54 -4.50 5.52 35.16
N ALA A 55 -4.31 5.31 36.48
CA ALA A 55 -3.28 4.46 37.11
C ALA A 55 -3.12 2.99 36.65
N GLY A 56 -4.08 2.40 35.92
CA GLY A 56 -3.91 1.09 35.27
C GLY A 56 -2.91 1.10 34.10
N ALA A 57 -2.47 2.29 33.67
CA ALA A 57 -1.57 2.49 32.55
C ALA A 57 -0.10 2.14 32.81
N ILE A 58 0.34 1.97 34.07
CA ILE A 58 1.75 1.65 34.38
C ILE A 58 2.10 0.24 33.90
N GLN A 59 1.18 -0.72 34.05
CA GLN A 59 1.36 -2.09 33.56
C GLN A 59 1.26 -2.17 32.03
N LEU A 60 0.36 -1.39 31.41
CA LEU A 60 0.24 -1.28 29.96
C LEU A 60 1.46 -0.58 29.33
N SER A 61 2.04 0.39 30.01
CA SER A 61 3.27 1.07 29.55
C SER A 61 4.51 0.21 29.78
N THR A 62 4.64 -0.54 30.87
CA THR A 62 5.73 -1.54 31.01
C THR A 62 5.60 -2.66 29.99
N THR A 63 4.39 -3.13 29.70
CA THR A 63 4.16 -4.15 28.66
C THR A 63 4.41 -3.59 27.26
N ALA A 64 4.01 -2.35 26.97
CA ALA A 64 4.30 -1.69 25.70
C ALA A 64 5.80 -1.38 25.54
N ILE A 65 6.49 -0.97 26.61
CA ILE A 65 7.94 -0.79 26.65
C ILE A 65 8.65 -2.13 26.43
N ALA A 66 8.17 -3.23 27.03
CA ALA A 66 8.69 -4.58 26.82
C ALA A 66 8.42 -5.11 25.40
N VAL A 67 7.25 -4.81 24.81
CA VAL A 67 6.90 -5.13 23.42
C VAL A 67 7.73 -4.30 22.43
N VAL A 68 7.96 -3.02 22.72
CA VAL A 68 8.85 -2.15 21.93
C VAL A 68 10.30 -2.62 22.05
N LEU A 69 10.77 -2.97 23.24
CA LEU A 69 12.07 -3.61 23.44
C LEU A 69 12.15 -4.94 22.68
N CYS A 70 11.16 -5.82 22.78
CA CYS A 70 11.13 -7.09 22.03
C CYS A 70 11.07 -6.89 20.51
N LEU A 71 10.29 -5.93 19.98
CA LEU A 71 10.23 -5.63 18.54
C LEU A 71 11.50 -4.93 18.03
N VAL A 72 12.15 -4.14 18.89
CA VAL A 72 13.47 -3.54 18.64
C VAL A 72 14.56 -4.62 18.70
N LEU A 73 14.38 -5.68 19.50
CA LEU A 73 15.29 -6.82 19.61
C LEU A 73 15.02 -7.91 18.54
N MET A 74 13.80 -8.00 17.99
CA MET A 74 13.38 -8.97 16.97
C MET A 74 13.29 -8.39 15.54
N ARG A 75 13.66 -7.12 15.33
CA ARG A 75 13.83 -6.62 13.95
C ARG A 75 14.98 -7.38 13.32
N ASP A 76 14.64 -8.11 12.27
CA ASP A 76 15.48 -9.10 11.60
C ASP A 76 16.78 -8.47 11.10
N TYR A 77 17.79 -8.52 11.98
CA TYR A 77 19.16 -8.12 11.73
C TYR A 77 19.69 -8.90 10.52
N GLY A 78 19.34 -10.18 10.37
CA GLY A 78 19.69 -11.01 9.21
C GLY A 78 19.11 -10.49 7.89
N ALA A 79 17.83 -10.09 7.87
CA ALA A 79 17.19 -9.58 6.65
C ALA A 79 17.61 -8.15 6.26
N GLU A 80 17.85 -7.27 7.24
CA GLU A 80 18.33 -5.90 6.97
C GLU A 80 19.81 -5.90 6.56
N GLN A 81 20.60 -6.87 7.05
CA GLN A 81 21.94 -7.18 6.53
C GLN A 81 21.90 -7.82 5.15
N ALA A 82 21.04 -8.82 4.93
CA ALA A 82 20.91 -9.52 3.65
C ALA A 82 20.39 -8.60 2.54
N SER A 83 19.52 -7.62 2.86
CA SER A 83 19.00 -6.67 1.87
C SER A 83 20.00 -5.55 1.54
N LYS A 84 20.85 -5.15 2.49
CA LYS A 84 22.00 -4.25 2.22
C LYS A 84 23.13 -4.96 1.48
N ALA A 85 23.34 -6.25 1.76
CA ALA A 85 24.26 -7.11 1.02
C ALA A 85 23.75 -7.36 -0.41
N ALA A 86 22.50 -7.79 -0.59
CA ALA A 86 21.91 -8.16 -1.88
C ALA A 86 21.81 -7.03 -2.93
N LEU A 87 21.89 -5.76 -2.51
CA LEU A 87 21.94 -4.64 -3.45
C LEU A 87 23.30 -4.49 -4.16
N PHE A 88 24.36 -5.13 -3.65
CA PHE A 88 25.72 -5.02 -4.18
C PHE A 88 26.57 -6.31 -4.13
N THR A 89 26.08 -7.43 -3.59
CA THR A 89 26.79 -8.72 -3.59
C THR A 89 26.48 -9.57 -4.82
N SER A 90 27.53 -10.24 -5.28
CA SER A 90 27.66 -11.09 -6.45
C SER A 90 26.70 -12.27 -6.56
N ALA A 91 26.71 -12.90 -7.74
CA ALA A 91 26.03 -14.13 -8.08
C ALA A 91 26.01 -15.16 -6.93
N ASP A 92 24.81 -15.62 -6.64
CA ASP A 92 24.49 -16.64 -5.65
C ASP A 92 25.38 -17.89 -5.81
N THR A 93 26.29 -18.11 -4.86
CA THR A 93 27.14 -19.32 -4.82
C THR A 93 26.38 -20.55 -4.34
N SER A 94 25.13 -20.41 -3.87
CA SER A 94 24.33 -21.56 -3.43
C SER A 94 24.05 -22.57 -4.55
N LEU A 95 24.16 -22.12 -5.80
CA LEU A 95 24.03 -22.95 -7.01
C LEU A 95 25.30 -23.71 -7.36
N LEU A 96 26.44 -23.28 -6.82
CA LEU A 96 27.66 -24.05 -6.86
C LEU A 96 27.54 -25.16 -5.79
N SER A 97 27.10 -24.85 -4.56
CA SER A 97 27.01 -25.83 -3.48
C SER A 97 25.74 -26.70 -3.57
N HIS A 98 25.81 -27.83 -4.26
CA HIS A 98 24.72 -28.81 -4.20
C HIS A 98 24.67 -29.48 -2.82
N PRO A 99 23.48 -29.67 -2.21
CA PRO A 99 23.36 -30.39 -0.97
C PRO A 99 23.84 -31.83 -1.20
N ILE A 100 24.89 -32.23 -0.47
CA ILE A 100 25.47 -33.56 -0.57
C ILE A 100 24.43 -34.55 0.00
N PRO A 101 23.87 -35.44 -0.82
CA PRO A 101 22.77 -36.31 -0.38
C PRO A 101 23.25 -37.50 0.45
N PHE A 102 24.56 -37.61 0.68
CA PHE A 102 25.19 -38.67 1.46
C PHE A 102 25.67 -38.12 2.81
N PRO A 103 25.45 -38.87 3.91
CA PRO A 103 25.96 -38.46 5.22
C PRO A 103 27.50 -38.44 5.21
N PHE A 104 28.09 -37.31 5.59
CA PHE A 104 29.54 -37.12 5.64
C PHE A 104 30.19 -38.09 6.65
N LEU A 105 31.30 -38.72 6.25
CA LEU A 105 32.10 -39.57 7.15
C LEU A 105 33.29 -38.79 7.71
N ASP A 106 33.34 -38.68 9.03
CA ASP A 106 34.46 -38.06 9.74
C ASP A 106 35.75 -38.90 9.67
N ALA A 107 36.87 -38.32 10.12
CA ALA A 107 38.18 -38.96 10.03
C ALA A 107 38.27 -40.31 10.78
N VAL A 108 37.52 -40.48 11.87
CA VAL A 108 37.51 -41.73 12.66
C VAL A 108 36.75 -42.81 11.92
N ALA A 109 35.60 -42.46 11.32
CA ALA A 109 34.81 -43.36 10.51
C ALA A 109 35.52 -43.73 9.19
N GLN A 110 36.24 -42.79 8.57
CA GLN A 110 37.10 -43.05 7.41
C GLN A 110 38.17 -44.09 7.72
N ALA A 111 38.88 -43.94 8.85
CA ALA A 111 39.95 -44.85 9.26
C ALA A 111 39.48 -46.29 9.54
N GLN A 112 38.19 -46.48 9.83
CA GLN A 112 37.59 -47.78 10.13
C GLN A 112 36.98 -48.46 8.89
N SER A 113 36.93 -47.78 7.74
CA SER A 113 36.40 -48.35 6.50
C SER A 113 37.39 -49.31 5.85
N SER A 114 36.89 -50.43 5.33
CA SER A 114 37.67 -51.39 4.54
C SER A 114 37.99 -50.89 3.12
N GLN A 115 37.39 -49.77 2.69
CA GLN A 115 37.63 -49.12 1.40
C GLN A 115 38.66 -47.97 1.50
N ALA A 116 39.12 -47.62 2.70
CA ALA A 116 40.09 -46.55 2.90
C ALA A 116 41.47 -46.92 2.32
N VAL A 117 42.09 -45.98 1.61
CA VAL A 117 43.46 -46.07 1.10
C VAL A 117 44.29 -44.97 1.74
N SER A 118 45.39 -45.33 2.39
CA SER A 118 46.28 -44.37 3.05
C SER A 118 47.05 -43.51 2.01
N PRO A 119 47.50 -42.28 2.35
CA PRO A 119 48.27 -41.44 1.43
C PRO A 119 49.53 -42.10 0.84
N SER A 120 50.25 -42.90 1.63
CA SER A 120 51.44 -43.61 1.16
C SER A 120 51.09 -44.74 0.18
N GLU A 121 50.08 -45.56 0.51
CA GLU A 121 49.60 -46.62 -0.38
C GLU A 121 49.05 -46.04 -1.69
N PHE A 122 48.34 -44.90 -1.60
CA PHE A 122 47.79 -44.20 -2.76
C PHE A 122 48.89 -43.72 -3.71
N MET A 123 49.96 -43.11 -3.20
CA MET A 123 51.08 -42.62 -4.02
C MET A 123 51.82 -43.75 -4.73
N GLU A 124 52.23 -44.78 -3.98
CA GLU A 124 52.91 -45.96 -4.56
C GLU A 124 52.02 -46.65 -5.60
N GLY A 125 50.72 -46.78 -5.30
CA GLY A 125 49.74 -47.38 -6.21
C GLY A 125 49.47 -46.55 -7.46
N LEU A 126 49.50 -45.22 -7.38
CA LEU A 126 49.32 -44.32 -8.52
C LEU A 126 50.54 -44.36 -9.46
N GLU A 127 51.76 -44.28 -8.90
CA GLU A 127 53.03 -44.33 -9.65
C GLU A 127 53.24 -45.69 -10.34
N ALA A 128 52.99 -46.80 -9.64
CA ALA A 128 53.04 -48.15 -10.21
C ALA A 128 51.90 -48.43 -11.20
N GLY A 129 50.91 -47.54 -11.30
CA GLY A 129 49.75 -47.68 -12.18
C GLY A 129 48.71 -48.71 -11.71
N HIS A 130 48.80 -49.14 -10.44
CA HIS A 130 47.83 -50.04 -9.80
C HIS A 130 46.51 -49.33 -9.47
N PHE A 131 46.55 -48.02 -9.18
CA PHE A 131 45.38 -47.21 -8.88
C PHE A 131 45.07 -46.20 -9.98
N LYS A 132 43.78 -45.89 -10.11
CA LYS A 132 43.26 -44.79 -10.93
C LYS A 132 42.48 -43.85 -10.05
N ALA A 133 42.89 -42.59 -9.96
CA ALA A 133 42.13 -41.60 -9.22
C ALA A 133 40.92 -41.11 -10.02
N LEU A 134 39.83 -40.82 -9.30
CA LEU A 134 38.63 -40.17 -9.82
C LEU A 134 38.21 -39.08 -8.84
N LYS A 135 38.22 -37.82 -9.28
CA LYS A 135 37.85 -36.69 -8.42
C LYS A 135 36.32 -36.64 -8.25
N LEU A 136 35.86 -36.50 -7.02
CA LEU A 136 34.48 -36.14 -6.70
C LEU A 136 34.41 -34.64 -6.42
N SER A 137 33.59 -33.95 -7.19
CA SER A 137 33.43 -32.51 -7.07
C SER A 137 32.04 -32.16 -6.55
N THR A 138 31.98 -31.27 -5.56
CA THR A 138 30.72 -30.68 -5.06
C THR A 138 30.12 -29.66 -6.04
N TYR A 139 30.85 -29.34 -7.11
CA TYR A 139 30.56 -28.37 -8.16
C TYR A 139 30.66 -29.03 -9.56
N PRO A 140 29.99 -28.52 -10.60
CA PRO A 140 30.33 -28.85 -11.99
C PRO A 140 31.80 -28.53 -12.27
N SER A 141 32.47 -29.37 -13.05
CA SER A 141 33.89 -29.23 -13.42
C SER A 141 34.29 -27.78 -13.74
N LEU A 142 35.17 -27.19 -12.91
CA LEU A 142 35.68 -25.83 -13.08
C LEU A 142 36.99 -25.80 -13.89
N LEU A 143 37.98 -26.63 -13.53
CA LEU A 143 39.34 -26.55 -14.12
C LEU A 143 39.61 -27.59 -15.22
N THR A 144 38.91 -28.74 -15.24
CA THR A 144 39.19 -29.85 -16.19
C THR A 144 37.93 -30.60 -16.63
N GLU A 145 37.65 -30.76 -17.92
CA GLU A 145 36.44 -31.48 -18.36
C GLU A 145 36.52 -33.02 -18.16
N SER A 146 37.70 -33.56 -17.85
CA SER A 146 37.97 -34.99 -17.63
C SER A 146 38.44 -35.28 -16.20
N GLY A 147 38.44 -36.55 -15.79
CA GLY A 147 39.02 -36.93 -14.49
C GLY A 147 38.08 -36.88 -13.30
N GLN A 148 36.85 -36.40 -13.48
CA GLN A 148 35.98 -36.11 -12.35
C GLN A 148 34.52 -36.48 -12.61
N VAL A 149 33.77 -36.59 -11.52
CA VAL A 149 32.31 -36.74 -11.54
C VAL A 149 31.71 -35.78 -10.51
N SER A 150 30.66 -35.06 -10.90
CA SER A 150 29.95 -34.18 -9.97
C SER A 150 28.98 -34.97 -9.09
N ILE A 151 28.81 -34.54 -7.84
CA ILE A 151 27.87 -35.18 -6.90
C ILE A 151 26.41 -35.07 -7.39
N ASP A 152 26.06 -33.99 -8.09
CA ASP A 152 24.73 -33.80 -8.65
C ASP A 152 24.44 -34.79 -9.79
N ASP A 153 25.42 -35.06 -10.67
CA ASP A 153 25.27 -36.06 -11.72
C ASP A 153 25.17 -37.47 -11.14
N LEU A 154 25.96 -37.78 -10.10
CA LEU A 154 25.89 -39.03 -9.34
C LEU A 154 24.52 -39.25 -8.71
N TRP A 155 23.93 -38.19 -8.18
CA TRP A 155 22.60 -38.24 -7.57
C TRP A 155 21.49 -38.47 -8.60
N ARG A 156 21.60 -37.82 -9.77
CA ARG A 156 20.58 -37.89 -10.83
C ARG A 156 20.63 -39.18 -11.62
N ASP A 157 21.83 -39.70 -11.90
CA ASP A 157 22.01 -40.97 -12.59
C ASP A 157 23.21 -41.74 -12.02
N LYS A 158 22.88 -42.75 -11.21
CA LYS A 158 23.84 -43.66 -10.59
C LYS A 158 24.74 -44.40 -11.61
N ASN A 159 24.33 -44.54 -12.87
CA ASN A 159 25.12 -45.23 -13.89
C ASN A 159 26.34 -44.41 -14.32
N VAL A 160 26.34 -43.09 -14.09
CA VAL A 160 27.47 -42.21 -14.38
C VAL A 160 28.73 -42.65 -13.61
N LEU A 161 28.59 -43.09 -12.36
CA LEU A 161 29.73 -43.64 -11.58
C LEU A 161 30.20 -44.98 -12.16
N VAL A 162 29.25 -45.87 -12.47
CA VAL A 162 29.53 -47.22 -12.97
C VAL A 162 30.29 -47.12 -14.29
N ASP A 163 29.86 -46.25 -15.18
CA ASP A 163 30.47 -46.01 -16.49
C ASP A 163 31.85 -45.37 -16.34
N ALA A 164 31.99 -44.34 -15.49
CA ALA A 164 33.28 -43.68 -15.24
C ALA A 164 34.33 -44.64 -14.65
N VAL A 165 33.90 -45.55 -13.76
CA VAL A 165 34.76 -46.60 -13.18
C VAL A 165 35.13 -47.65 -14.23
N SER A 166 34.14 -48.12 -14.99
CA SER A 166 34.33 -49.16 -16.01
C SER A 166 35.24 -48.70 -17.15
N GLN A 167 35.13 -47.43 -17.56
CA GLN A 167 35.97 -46.82 -18.61
C GLN A 167 37.44 -46.66 -18.19
N ARG A 168 37.73 -46.45 -16.90
CA ARG A 168 39.10 -46.22 -16.42
C ARG A 168 39.92 -47.51 -16.27
N GLY A 169 39.27 -48.62 -15.92
CA GLY A 169 39.90 -49.93 -15.71
C GLY A 169 40.85 -49.96 -14.49
N GLY A 170 40.97 -51.13 -13.83
CA GLY A 170 41.79 -51.28 -12.62
C GLY A 170 41.10 -50.80 -11.34
N ARG A 171 41.82 -50.72 -10.21
CA ARG A 171 41.24 -50.29 -8.92
C ARG A 171 41.12 -48.77 -8.91
N VAL A 172 39.88 -48.28 -8.89
CA VAL A 172 39.57 -46.83 -8.83
C VAL A 172 39.56 -46.36 -7.38
N VAL A 173 40.20 -45.22 -7.13
CA VAL A 173 40.23 -44.54 -5.83
C VAL A 173 39.57 -43.17 -5.98
N LEU A 174 38.51 -42.94 -5.20
CA LEU A 174 37.78 -41.67 -5.17
C LEU A 174 38.56 -40.64 -4.35
N VAL A 175 38.62 -39.40 -4.85
CA VAL A 175 39.39 -38.32 -4.23
C VAL A 175 38.54 -37.06 -4.13
N ASP A 176 38.49 -36.46 -2.95
CA ASP A 176 37.96 -35.14 -2.64
C ASP A 176 38.94 -34.41 -1.69
N GLU A 177 38.60 -33.20 -1.23
CA GLU A 177 39.48 -32.37 -0.41
C GLU A 177 39.82 -33.01 0.94
N PHE A 178 38.84 -33.61 1.62
CA PHE A 178 38.95 -34.09 3.01
C PHE A 178 38.71 -35.60 3.22
N GLY A 179 38.47 -36.38 2.16
CA GLY A 179 38.20 -37.81 2.19
C GLY A 179 36.75 -38.19 2.51
N GLY A 180 35.99 -37.29 3.14
CA GLY A 180 34.69 -37.62 3.74
C GLY A 180 33.58 -37.88 2.72
N ILE A 181 33.54 -37.14 1.61
CA ILE A 181 32.53 -37.35 0.56
C ILE A 181 32.91 -38.58 -0.26
N ALA A 182 34.20 -38.71 -0.60
CA ALA A 182 34.74 -39.88 -1.28
C ALA A 182 34.46 -41.17 -0.50
N ALA A 183 34.62 -41.15 0.82
CA ALA A 183 34.29 -42.26 1.71
C ALA A 183 32.80 -42.59 1.67
N SER A 184 31.93 -41.59 1.78
CA SER A 184 30.48 -41.80 1.81
C SER A 184 29.96 -42.39 0.50
N VAL A 185 30.49 -41.94 -0.65
CA VAL A 185 30.14 -42.46 -1.97
C VAL A 185 30.72 -43.86 -2.17
N ALA A 186 31.96 -44.14 -1.74
CA ALA A 186 32.58 -45.46 -1.85
C ALA A 186 31.83 -46.52 -1.02
N GLU A 187 31.48 -46.21 0.23
CA GLU A 187 30.70 -47.09 1.13
C GLU A 187 29.29 -47.36 0.58
N ALA A 188 28.63 -46.31 0.07
CA ALA A 188 27.32 -46.44 -0.56
C ALA A 188 27.39 -47.28 -1.85
N ALA A 189 28.41 -47.08 -2.68
CA ALA A 189 28.61 -47.81 -3.93
C ALA A 189 28.94 -49.28 -3.69
N HIS A 190 29.76 -49.58 -2.67
CA HIS A 190 30.06 -50.94 -2.26
C HIS A 190 28.82 -51.66 -1.73
N ARG A 191 28.07 -51.02 -0.82
CA ARG A 191 26.87 -51.59 -0.20
C ARG A 191 25.73 -51.81 -1.19
N ASN A 192 25.47 -50.82 -2.05
CA ASN A 192 24.25 -50.78 -2.87
C ASN A 192 24.46 -51.28 -4.30
N PHE A 193 25.70 -51.22 -4.82
CA PHE A 193 26.01 -51.56 -6.22
C PHE A 193 27.12 -52.62 -6.36
N GLY A 194 27.72 -53.07 -5.25
CA GLY A 194 28.80 -54.07 -5.27
C GLY A 194 30.10 -53.59 -5.93
N LEU A 195 30.24 -52.28 -6.17
CA LEU A 195 31.46 -51.71 -6.74
C LEU A 195 32.57 -51.67 -5.67
N ASN A 196 33.74 -52.21 -5.99
CA ASN A 196 34.90 -52.18 -5.08
C ASN A 196 35.74 -50.93 -5.36
N LEU A 197 35.35 -49.80 -4.75
CA LEU A 197 35.97 -48.49 -4.92
C LEU A 197 36.74 -48.11 -3.68
N GLY A 198 38.04 -47.82 -3.82
CA GLY A 198 38.79 -47.21 -2.73
C GLY A 198 38.44 -45.73 -2.59
N PHE A 199 38.78 -45.12 -1.46
CA PHE A 199 38.84 -43.66 -1.33
C PHE A 199 40.12 -43.23 -0.61
N LEU A 200 40.60 -42.04 -0.93
CA LEU A 200 41.78 -41.47 -0.28
C LEU A 200 41.43 -41.00 1.14
N GLN A 201 41.97 -41.68 2.16
CA GLN A 201 41.73 -41.35 3.56
C GLN A 201 42.26 -39.94 3.88
N GLY A 202 41.39 -39.07 4.40
CA GLY A 202 41.71 -37.67 4.67
C GLY A 202 41.86 -36.78 3.44
N GLY A 203 41.58 -37.31 2.24
CA GLY A 203 41.54 -36.55 0.99
C GLY A 203 42.88 -35.98 0.54
N THR A 204 42.84 -35.00 -0.35
CA THR A 204 44.06 -34.30 -0.81
C THR A 204 44.77 -33.56 0.31
N ALA A 205 44.05 -33.11 1.35
CA ALA A 205 44.66 -32.48 2.53
C ALA A 205 45.64 -33.43 3.24
N ALA A 206 45.27 -34.70 3.44
CA ALA A 206 46.18 -35.70 4.01
C ALA A 206 47.34 -36.05 3.07
N LEU A 207 47.12 -35.97 1.76
CA LEU A 207 48.18 -36.20 0.76
C LEU A 207 49.21 -35.07 0.73
N SER A 208 48.78 -33.82 0.89
CA SER A 208 49.66 -32.68 1.03
C SER A 208 50.45 -32.71 2.35
N GLN A 209 49.82 -33.07 3.48
CA GLN A 209 50.53 -33.34 4.73
C GLN A 209 51.59 -34.43 4.57
N PHE A 210 51.30 -35.46 3.77
CA PHE A 210 52.28 -36.50 3.43
C PHE A 210 53.45 -35.95 2.60
N GLY A 211 53.21 -34.98 1.70
CA GLY A 211 54.24 -34.27 0.96
C GLY A 211 55.25 -33.56 1.87
N TRP A 212 54.76 -32.80 2.85
CA TRP A 212 55.60 -32.13 3.85
C TRP A 212 56.35 -33.11 4.73
N LYS A 213 55.66 -34.13 5.22
CA LYS A 213 56.27 -35.19 6.03
C LYS A 213 57.47 -35.83 5.33
N ARG A 214 57.41 -36.03 4.01
CA ARG A 214 58.56 -36.57 3.25
C ARG A 214 59.74 -35.60 3.20
N ILE A 215 59.48 -34.29 3.07
CA ILE A 215 60.53 -33.26 3.10
C ILE A 215 61.18 -33.23 4.49
N ASP A 216 60.37 -33.19 5.57
CA ASP A 216 60.84 -33.18 6.96
C ASP A 216 61.68 -34.41 7.31
N GLU A 217 61.29 -35.58 6.79
CA GLU A 217 62.01 -36.84 6.94
C GLU A 217 63.27 -36.93 6.06
N GLY A 218 63.56 -35.89 5.25
CA GLY A 218 64.78 -35.76 4.44
C GLY A 218 64.76 -36.51 3.11
N HIS A 219 63.58 -36.86 2.58
CA HIS A 219 63.47 -37.48 1.26
C HIS A 219 63.78 -36.45 0.15
N PRO A 220 64.65 -36.80 -0.83
CA PRO A 220 64.99 -35.87 -1.91
C PRO A 220 63.83 -35.67 -2.88
N LEU A 221 63.56 -34.41 -3.25
CA LEU A 221 62.70 -34.03 -4.36
C LEU A 221 63.52 -34.01 -5.66
N PHE A 222 63.17 -34.84 -6.63
CA PHE A 222 63.94 -35.07 -7.86
C PHE A 222 63.81 -33.97 -8.94
N GLY A 223 63.33 -32.77 -8.60
CA GLY A 223 63.19 -31.61 -9.51
C GLY A 223 64.25 -30.53 -9.30
N ASN A 224 64.22 -29.48 -10.12
CA ASN A 224 65.11 -28.31 -10.02
C ASN A 224 64.45 -27.17 -9.20
N PRO A 225 64.87 -26.88 -7.97
CA PRO A 225 64.29 -25.80 -7.19
C PRO A 225 64.70 -24.42 -7.75
N VAL A 226 63.74 -23.51 -7.82
CA VAL A 226 63.92 -22.10 -8.19
C VAL A 226 63.48 -21.24 -7.01
N ALA A 227 64.37 -20.37 -6.54
CA ALA A 227 64.07 -19.44 -5.45
C ALA A 227 62.93 -18.48 -5.84
N VAL A 228 62.09 -18.13 -4.86
CA VAL A 228 60.90 -17.28 -5.03
C VAL A 228 61.25 -15.97 -5.73
N GLU A 229 62.32 -15.30 -5.34
CA GLU A 229 62.73 -14.03 -5.92
C GLU A 229 63.21 -14.13 -7.38
N ARG A 230 63.44 -15.34 -7.90
CA ARG A 230 64.00 -15.58 -9.24
C ARG A 230 63.03 -16.27 -10.21
N TYR A 231 61.82 -16.66 -9.78
CA TYR A 231 60.90 -17.42 -10.64
C TYR A 231 60.49 -16.63 -11.90
N ARG A 232 60.33 -15.31 -11.79
CA ARG A 232 59.91 -14.46 -12.91
C ARG A 232 60.99 -14.40 -13.99
N GLU A 233 62.24 -14.18 -13.59
CA GLU A 233 63.39 -14.20 -14.50
C GLU A 233 63.54 -15.56 -15.18
N TRP A 234 63.27 -16.65 -14.45
CA TRP A 234 63.28 -17.99 -15.00
C TRP A 234 62.19 -18.18 -16.08
N ILE A 235 60.96 -17.77 -15.79
CA ILE A 235 59.83 -17.86 -16.75
C ILE A 235 60.14 -17.06 -18.02
N ASP A 236 60.63 -15.83 -17.86
CA ASP A 236 60.97 -14.94 -18.99
C ASP A 236 62.13 -15.52 -19.83
N ALA A 237 63.09 -16.19 -19.21
CA ALA A 237 64.21 -16.86 -19.88
C ALA A 237 63.81 -18.19 -20.57
N HIS A 238 62.66 -18.78 -20.21
CA HIS A 238 62.18 -20.06 -20.74
C HIS A 238 60.76 -19.94 -21.33
N PRO A 239 60.57 -19.16 -22.41
CA PRO A 239 59.25 -18.90 -22.99
C PRO A 239 58.56 -20.15 -23.57
N SER A 240 59.30 -21.25 -23.77
CA SER A 240 58.76 -22.54 -24.21
C SER A 240 58.34 -23.47 -23.06
N ALA A 241 58.56 -23.08 -21.80
CA ALA A 241 58.20 -23.88 -20.64
C ALA A 241 56.69 -23.91 -20.43
N PHE A 242 56.16 -25.07 -20.05
CA PHE A 242 54.78 -25.21 -19.65
C PHE A 242 54.65 -24.82 -18.16
N ILE A 243 53.81 -23.82 -17.87
CA ILE A 243 53.67 -23.28 -16.52
C ILE A 243 52.38 -23.84 -15.92
N LEU A 244 52.52 -24.65 -14.89
CA LEU A 244 51.44 -25.27 -14.13
C LEU A 244 51.25 -24.56 -12.79
N GLY A 245 50.12 -23.87 -12.65
CA GLY A 245 49.67 -23.30 -11.38
C GLY A 245 48.96 -24.35 -10.51
N VAL A 246 49.20 -24.31 -9.21
CA VAL A 246 48.56 -25.21 -8.23
C VAL A 246 47.68 -24.39 -7.29
N THR A 247 46.40 -24.78 -7.13
CA THR A 247 45.41 -24.12 -6.26
C THR A 247 44.53 -25.13 -5.54
N THR A 248 43.60 -24.68 -4.69
CA THR A 248 42.48 -25.49 -4.18
C THR A 248 41.15 -25.09 -4.82
N ASP A 249 40.16 -25.99 -4.84
CA ASP A 249 38.81 -25.68 -5.33
C ASP A 249 38.21 -24.50 -4.55
N ARG A 250 38.52 -24.43 -3.25
CA ARG A 250 38.12 -23.34 -2.37
C ARG A 250 38.74 -22.01 -2.76
N GLU A 251 40.06 -21.94 -2.91
CA GLU A 251 40.78 -20.71 -3.28
C GLU A 251 40.38 -20.19 -4.66
N PHE A 252 40.20 -21.08 -5.62
CA PHE A 252 39.68 -20.68 -6.92
C PHE A 252 38.28 -20.05 -6.80
N VAL A 253 37.37 -20.67 -6.04
CA VAL A 253 36.01 -20.15 -5.84
C VAL A 253 35.96 -18.86 -5.00
N THR A 254 36.86 -18.69 -4.04
CA THR A 254 36.90 -17.52 -3.15
C THR A 254 37.67 -16.34 -3.74
N ASP A 255 38.82 -16.60 -4.34
CA ASP A 255 39.78 -15.57 -4.74
C ASP A 255 39.96 -15.49 -6.26
N GLY A 256 39.49 -16.47 -7.04
CA GLY A 256 39.56 -16.49 -8.52
C GLY A 256 40.98 -16.67 -9.04
N TRP A 257 41.88 -17.18 -8.21
CA TRP A 257 43.30 -17.22 -8.50
C TRP A 257 43.61 -18.16 -9.67
N MET A 258 44.42 -17.69 -10.61
CA MET A 258 44.91 -18.48 -11.73
C MET A 258 46.36 -18.09 -12.03
N PHE A 259 47.18 -19.08 -12.38
CA PHE A 259 48.58 -18.85 -12.72
C PHE A 259 49.05 -19.78 -13.83
N GLY A 260 49.88 -19.24 -14.71
CA GLY A 260 50.51 -19.99 -15.79
C GLY A 260 49.57 -20.31 -16.96
N HIS A 261 49.93 -21.36 -17.69
CA HIS A 261 49.19 -21.84 -18.86
C HIS A 261 47.97 -22.67 -18.46
N GLN A 262 48.05 -23.35 -17.31
CA GLN A 262 46.96 -24.14 -16.76
C GLN A 262 47.05 -24.11 -15.22
N THR A 263 45.90 -23.97 -14.56
CA THR A 263 45.80 -24.01 -13.09
C THR A 263 44.97 -25.23 -12.68
N LEU A 264 45.51 -26.07 -11.80
CA LEU A 264 44.89 -27.34 -11.38
C LEU A 264 44.92 -27.50 -9.85
N THR A 265 43.95 -28.22 -9.30
CA THR A 265 44.06 -28.72 -7.91
C THR A 265 44.86 -30.01 -7.84
N LEU A 266 45.37 -30.35 -6.64
CA LEU A 266 46.05 -31.63 -6.43
C LEU A 266 45.15 -32.82 -6.84
N ALA A 267 43.84 -32.73 -6.57
CA ALA A 267 42.85 -33.72 -6.98
C ALA A 267 42.75 -33.83 -8.52
N ASP A 268 42.78 -32.70 -9.24
CA ASP A 268 42.74 -32.71 -10.71
C ASP A 268 44.01 -33.33 -11.30
N VAL A 269 45.17 -33.07 -10.68
CA VAL A 269 46.46 -33.62 -11.11
C VAL A 269 46.48 -35.13 -10.96
N VAL A 270 46.12 -35.68 -9.79
CA VAL A 270 46.14 -37.13 -9.58
C VAL A 270 45.08 -37.84 -10.43
N ALA A 271 43.91 -37.23 -10.62
CA ALA A 271 42.82 -37.79 -11.43
C ALA A 271 43.12 -37.83 -12.94
N ASN A 272 43.96 -36.91 -13.41
CA ASN A 272 44.37 -36.78 -14.81
C ASN A 272 45.88 -37.08 -15.01
N TYR A 273 46.51 -37.77 -14.07
CA TYR A 273 47.97 -37.94 -14.00
C TYR A 273 48.61 -38.42 -15.32
N ARG A 274 48.07 -39.49 -15.93
CA ARG A 274 48.62 -40.03 -17.19
C ARG A 274 48.45 -39.08 -18.38
N SER A 275 47.27 -38.48 -18.53
CA SER A 275 47.01 -37.53 -19.61
C SER A 275 47.86 -36.26 -19.47
N LEU A 276 48.14 -35.83 -18.24
CA LEU A 276 49.03 -34.70 -17.97
C LEU A 276 50.47 -35.02 -18.34
N ILE A 277 50.96 -36.22 -17.99
CA ILE A 277 52.32 -36.65 -18.40
C ILE A 277 52.45 -36.66 -19.93
N GLU A 278 51.48 -37.23 -20.64
CA GLU A 278 51.47 -37.27 -22.10
C GLU A 278 51.44 -35.85 -22.71
N ALA A 279 50.64 -34.94 -22.14
CA ALA A 279 50.53 -33.56 -22.61
C ALA A 279 51.80 -32.72 -22.36
N MET A 280 52.58 -33.05 -21.33
CA MET A 280 53.78 -32.32 -20.92
C MET A 280 55.08 -32.94 -21.43
N ALA A 281 55.01 -34.13 -22.04
CA ALA A 281 56.18 -34.85 -22.53
C ALA A 281 57.01 -34.01 -23.53
N GLY A 282 58.33 -33.95 -23.30
CA GLY A 282 59.27 -33.27 -24.19
C GLY A 282 59.34 -31.75 -24.05
N ARG A 283 58.72 -31.15 -23.02
CA ARG A 283 58.85 -29.73 -22.69
C ARG A 283 59.27 -29.55 -21.22
N PRO A 284 60.08 -28.53 -20.90
CA PRO A 284 60.35 -28.20 -19.50
C PRO A 284 59.06 -27.71 -18.84
N VAL A 285 58.79 -28.21 -17.63
CA VAL A 285 57.59 -27.85 -16.86
C VAL A 285 58.01 -27.02 -15.65
N PHE A 286 57.28 -25.94 -15.40
CA PHE A 286 57.42 -25.12 -14.21
C PHE A 286 56.19 -25.27 -13.32
N VAL A 287 56.36 -25.75 -12.09
CA VAL A 287 55.28 -25.93 -11.12
C VAL A 287 55.34 -24.83 -10.07
N ALA A 288 54.21 -24.15 -9.87
CA ALA A 288 54.11 -23.12 -8.84
C ALA A 288 52.77 -23.17 -8.10
N GLY A 289 52.83 -23.45 -6.81
CA GLY A 289 51.71 -23.28 -5.88
C GLY A 289 51.92 -22.00 -5.09
N PHE A 290 51.14 -20.97 -5.37
CA PHE A 290 51.14 -19.73 -4.61
C PHE A 290 49.76 -19.62 -3.92
N GLU A 291 49.75 -19.23 -2.63
CA GLU A 291 48.56 -18.99 -1.78
C GLU A 291 47.89 -20.14 -1.01
N THR A 292 48.35 -21.39 -1.09
CA THR A 292 47.58 -22.47 -0.44
C THR A 292 47.90 -22.63 1.04
N ASN A 293 46.90 -22.93 1.90
CA ASN A 293 47.15 -23.61 3.20
C ASN A 293 47.62 -25.08 3.00
N ASP A 294 47.74 -25.51 1.74
CA ASP A 294 48.05 -26.85 1.28
C ASP A 294 49.37 -26.89 0.48
N THR A 295 50.40 -26.19 1.00
CA THR A 295 51.74 -26.03 0.38
C THR A 295 52.44 -27.36 0.08
N GLY A 296 52.01 -28.45 0.73
CA GLY A 296 52.49 -29.81 0.50
C GLY A 296 52.00 -30.46 -0.80
N ALA A 297 51.15 -29.80 -1.58
CA ALA A 297 50.76 -30.26 -2.92
C ALA A 297 51.91 -30.18 -3.94
N THR A 298 52.72 -29.12 -3.91
CA THR A 298 53.87 -28.93 -4.81
C THR A 298 54.86 -30.10 -4.76
N PRO A 299 55.35 -30.55 -3.59
CA PRO A 299 56.27 -31.67 -3.53
C PRO A 299 55.66 -33.00 -3.99
N VAL A 300 54.36 -33.21 -3.79
CA VAL A 300 53.65 -34.38 -4.32
C VAL A 300 53.63 -34.35 -5.86
N ILE A 301 53.25 -33.21 -6.46
CA ILE A 301 53.18 -33.05 -7.91
C ILE A 301 54.56 -33.18 -8.55
N VAL A 302 55.58 -32.54 -7.97
CA VAL A 302 56.97 -32.64 -8.44
C VAL A 302 57.46 -34.08 -8.38
N SER A 303 57.19 -34.80 -7.29
CA SER A 303 57.57 -36.21 -7.16
C SER A 303 56.93 -37.09 -8.24
N LEU A 304 55.64 -36.90 -8.51
CA LEU A 304 54.91 -37.62 -9.56
C LEU A 304 55.46 -37.32 -10.96
N LEU A 305 55.63 -36.04 -11.30
CA LEU A 305 56.10 -35.63 -12.63
C LEU A 305 57.57 -36.02 -12.87
N ALA A 306 58.45 -35.83 -11.89
CA ALA A 306 59.86 -36.23 -11.98
C ALA A 306 60.01 -37.76 -12.00
N GLY A 307 59.20 -38.49 -11.22
CA GLY A 307 59.13 -39.96 -11.26
C GLY A 307 58.69 -40.52 -12.61
N ALA A 308 57.93 -39.74 -13.38
CA ALA A 308 57.55 -40.04 -14.77
C ALA A 308 58.59 -39.59 -15.83
N GLY A 309 59.72 -39.01 -15.40
CA GLY A 309 60.81 -38.57 -16.28
C GLY A 309 60.62 -37.19 -16.93
N ILE A 310 59.74 -36.34 -16.38
CA ILE A 310 59.55 -34.96 -16.85
C ILE A 310 60.61 -34.06 -16.19
N ASP A 311 61.21 -33.16 -16.98
CA ASP A 311 62.09 -32.10 -16.45
C ASP A 311 61.25 -31.01 -15.78
N VAL A 312 61.27 -30.99 -14.44
CA VAL A 312 60.44 -30.12 -13.62
C VAL A 312 61.31 -29.13 -12.87
N SER A 313 61.04 -27.85 -13.08
CA SER A 313 61.49 -26.77 -12.22
C SER A 313 60.34 -26.31 -11.33
N TYR A 314 60.61 -25.94 -10.08
CA TYR A 314 59.54 -25.63 -9.13
C TYR A 314 59.97 -24.59 -8.09
N VAL A 315 58.98 -23.88 -7.53
CA VAL A 315 59.15 -23.05 -6.34
C VAL A 315 58.70 -23.86 -5.14
N LEU A 316 59.59 -24.09 -4.16
CA LEU A 316 59.20 -24.66 -2.87
C LEU A 316 58.85 -23.49 -1.92
N PRO A 317 57.62 -23.42 -1.39
CA PRO A 317 57.29 -22.48 -0.31
C PRO A 317 58.01 -22.88 0.99
N ASP A 318 58.36 -21.92 1.86
CA ASP A 318 58.74 -22.20 3.26
C ASP A 318 57.49 -22.51 4.11
N ASP A 319 57.64 -23.24 5.23
CA ASP A 319 56.55 -23.57 6.18
C ASP A 319 55.81 -22.33 6.70
N ASP A 320 56.53 -21.20 6.83
CA ASP A 320 56.02 -19.92 7.33
C ASP A 320 55.76 -18.89 6.21
N GLU A 321 56.15 -19.17 4.96
CA GLU A 321 55.90 -18.28 3.83
C GLU A 321 54.54 -18.56 3.20
N ILE A 322 53.54 -17.78 3.62
CA ILE A 322 52.38 -17.51 2.76
C ILE A 322 52.90 -16.70 1.57
N LEU A 323 53.24 -17.39 0.47
CA LEU A 323 53.68 -16.72 -0.74
C LEU A 323 52.63 -15.69 -1.19
N VAL A 324 53.07 -14.43 -1.20
CA VAL A 324 52.25 -13.24 -1.35
C VAL A 324 51.57 -13.19 -2.71
N LYS A 325 50.26 -12.86 -2.74
CA LYS A 325 49.50 -12.59 -3.97
C LYS A 325 50.34 -11.75 -4.94
N PRO A 326 50.47 -12.13 -6.21
CA PRO A 326 51.07 -11.26 -7.23
C PRO A 326 50.41 -9.88 -7.34
N ALA A 327 49.21 -9.69 -6.77
CA ALA A 327 48.54 -8.40 -6.68
C ALA A 327 49.20 -7.41 -5.69
N TYR A 328 50.12 -7.83 -4.82
CA TYR A 328 50.68 -6.95 -3.76
C TYR A 328 52.17 -6.62 -3.89
N PHE A 329 52.85 -7.10 -4.93
CA PHE A 329 54.22 -6.71 -5.27
C PHE A 329 54.30 -6.37 -6.77
N ASP A 330 53.84 -5.16 -7.12
CA ASP A 330 53.95 -4.44 -8.41
C ASP A 330 54.27 -5.22 -9.72
N SER A 331 53.34 -5.12 -10.69
CA SER A 331 53.57 -4.60 -12.07
C SER A 331 52.49 -5.01 -13.08
N TYR A 332 51.20 -4.98 -12.70
CA TYR A 332 50.12 -4.92 -13.69
C TYR A 332 49.87 -3.47 -14.06
N THR A 333 49.93 -3.16 -15.35
CA THR A 333 49.86 -1.78 -15.86
C THR A 333 48.53 -1.09 -15.48
N ASN A 334 47.47 -1.87 -15.29
CA ASN A 334 46.11 -1.40 -15.05
C ASN A 334 45.59 -1.59 -13.63
N ASP A 335 46.41 -2.05 -12.68
CA ASP A 335 45.94 -2.36 -11.32
C ASP A 335 45.32 -1.14 -10.61
N THR A 336 45.92 0.04 -10.82
CA THR A 336 45.48 1.31 -10.23
C THR A 336 44.29 1.96 -10.92
N ARG A 337 43.83 1.44 -12.08
CA ARG A 337 42.69 2.01 -12.82
C ARG A 337 41.38 1.51 -12.23
N LEU A 338 40.89 2.21 -11.21
CA LEU A 338 39.64 1.94 -10.52
C LEU A 338 38.58 3.00 -10.84
N ILE A 339 37.33 2.57 -11.04
CA ILE A 339 36.18 3.45 -11.31
C ILE A 339 35.22 3.36 -10.13
N SER A 340 34.97 4.49 -9.47
CA SER A 340 34.04 4.57 -8.33
C SER A 340 32.57 4.43 -8.77
N LEU A 341 31.66 4.14 -7.84
CA LEU A 341 30.22 4.11 -8.12
C LEU A 341 29.68 5.47 -8.59
N GLU A 342 30.23 6.56 -8.05
CA GLU A 342 29.83 7.92 -8.42
C GLU A 342 30.29 8.25 -9.84
N ASP A 343 31.52 7.88 -10.21
CA ASP A 343 32.06 8.10 -11.55
C ASP A 343 31.41 7.18 -12.59
N MET A 344 31.11 5.95 -12.19
CA MET A 344 30.37 5.00 -13.02
C MET A 344 29.00 5.57 -13.42
N LYS A 345 28.25 6.13 -12.47
CA LYS A 345 26.93 6.74 -12.71
C LYS A 345 27.01 8.05 -13.49
N ARG A 346 27.97 8.91 -13.17
CA ARG A 346 28.05 10.24 -13.77
C ARG A 346 28.63 10.22 -15.18
N TYR A 347 29.62 9.38 -15.44
CA TYR A 347 30.48 9.55 -16.62
C TYR A 347 30.61 8.31 -17.51
N VAL A 348 30.33 7.10 -17.01
CA VAL A 348 30.61 5.85 -17.74
C VAL A 348 29.35 5.18 -18.26
N LEU A 349 28.31 5.02 -17.44
CA LEU A 349 27.09 4.28 -17.79
C LEU A 349 26.36 4.84 -19.02
N HIS A 350 26.39 6.16 -19.20
CA HIS A 350 25.67 6.87 -20.28
C HIS A 350 26.46 6.97 -21.59
N ARG A 351 27.73 6.55 -21.63
CA ARG A 351 28.59 6.63 -22.81
C ARG A 351 28.36 5.45 -23.75
N SER A 352 27.99 5.72 -25.00
CA SER A 352 27.71 4.68 -26.00
C SER A 352 28.96 3.98 -26.53
N ASP A 353 30.13 4.58 -26.39
CA ASP A 353 31.44 4.07 -26.81
C ASP A 353 32.12 3.19 -25.74
N VAL A 354 31.41 2.89 -24.65
CA VAL A 354 31.90 2.06 -23.55
C VAL A 354 31.11 0.75 -23.46
N ALA A 355 31.84 -0.36 -23.37
CA ALA A 355 31.33 -1.70 -23.14
C ALA A 355 31.82 -2.28 -21.81
N PHE A 356 31.06 -3.24 -21.28
CA PHE A 356 31.22 -3.78 -19.93
C PHE A 356 31.53 -5.27 -20.00
N LEU A 357 32.60 -5.69 -19.31
CA LEU A 357 33.02 -7.07 -19.22
C LEU A 357 32.60 -7.65 -17.86
N ASP A 358 31.90 -8.77 -17.89
CA ASP A 358 31.45 -9.51 -16.71
C ASP A 358 32.01 -10.93 -16.71
N PHE A 359 32.64 -11.30 -15.59
CA PHE A 359 33.27 -12.61 -15.38
C PHE A 359 32.60 -13.44 -14.28
N SER A 360 31.39 -13.07 -13.88
CA SER A 360 30.58 -13.86 -12.95
C SER A 360 30.09 -15.16 -13.61
N GLU A 361 29.70 -16.18 -12.84
CA GLU A 361 29.25 -17.46 -13.43
C GLU A 361 27.91 -17.32 -14.17
N ARG A 362 26.98 -16.50 -13.64
CA ARG A 362 25.74 -16.14 -14.31
C ARG A 362 25.78 -14.68 -14.72
N PRO A 363 25.25 -14.31 -15.90
CA PRO A 363 25.24 -12.93 -16.31
C PRO A 363 24.43 -12.08 -15.32
N TRP A 364 24.94 -10.89 -15.01
CA TRP A 364 24.25 -9.91 -14.21
C TRP A 364 22.91 -9.54 -14.86
N ALA A 365 21.80 -9.93 -14.22
CA ALA A 365 20.45 -9.80 -14.79
C ALA A 365 20.11 -8.37 -15.26
N LEU A 366 20.53 -7.37 -14.49
CA LEU A 366 20.37 -5.96 -14.87
C LEU A 366 21.28 -5.57 -16.03
N GLY A 367 22.51 -6.11 -16.11
CA GLY A 367 23.42 -5.86 -17.22
C GLY A 367 22.88 -6.36 -18.56
N VAL A 368 22.28 -7.55 -18.58
CA VAL A 368 21.69 -8.17 -19.79
C VAL A 368 20.60 -7.28 -20.40
N GLU A 369 19.73 -6.69 -19.58
CA GLU A 369 18.64 -5.85 -20.04
C GLU A 369 19.05 -4.38 -20.23
N TYR A 370 19.73 -3.80 -19.25
CA TYR A 370 20.06 -2.37 -19.19
C TYR A 370 21.22 -1.98 -20.10
N LEU A 371 22.19 -2.87 -20.30
CA LEU A 371 23.41 -2.63 -21.09
C LEU A 371 23.41 -3.44 -22.40
N LYS A 372 22.23 -3.84 -22.89
CA LYS A 372 22.07 -4.66 -24.09
C LYS A 372 22.86 -4.10 -25.28
N GLY A 373 23.70 -4.95 -25.88
CA GLY A 373 24.58 -4.59 -26.99
C GLY A 373 25.93 -3.97 -26.59
N ARG A 374 26.15 -3.70 -25.30
CA ARG A 374 27.41 -3.19 -24.72
C ARG A 374 27.88 -4.03 -23.53
N TYR A 375 27.29 -5.19 -23.31
CA TYR A 375 27.56 -6.08 -22.19
C TYR A 375 28.06 -7.41 -22.71
N HIS A 376 29.27 -7.79 -22.29
CA HIS A 376 29.94 -9.02 -22.69
C HIS A 376 30.19 -9.85 -21.45
N HIS A 377 29.75 -11.11 -21.49
CA HIS A 377 29.83 -12.03 -20.37
C HIS A 377 30.69 -13.22 -20.78
N LEU A 378 31.69 -13.55 -19.96
CA LEU A 378 32.46 -14.78 -20.06
C LEU A 378 32.32 -15.51 -18.71
N PRO A 379 31.64 -16.67 -18.67
CA PRO A 379 31.44 -17.42 -17.43
C PRO A 379 32.77 -17.75 -16.73
N MET A 380 32.74 -17.78 -15.40
CA MET A 380 33.90 -18.09 -14.58
C MET A 380 34.50 -19.46 -14.92
N ARG A 381 33.64 -20.46 -15.18
CA ARG A 381 34.09 -21.78 -15.67
C ARG A 381 34.95 -21.70 -16.93
N GLU A 382 34.58 -20.85 -17.89
CA GLU A 382 35.32 -20.71 -19.15
C GLU A 382 36.66 -19.97 -18.93
N VAL A 383 36.69 -19.01 -18.00
CA VAL A 383 37.92 -18.35 -17.55
C VAL A 383 38.89 -19.38 -16.94
N ALA A 384 38.39 -20.25 -16.05
CA ALA A 384 39.14 -21.33 -15.40
C ALA A 384 39.78 -22.33 -16.39
N GLN A 385 39.08 -22.59 -17.49
CA GLN A 385 39.54 -23.46 -18.58
C GLN A 385 40.55 -22.79 -19.53
N GLY A 386 40.97 -21.55 -19.23
CA GLY A 386 41.98 -20.83 -20.01
C GLY A 386 41.45 -20.04 -21.21
N ARG A 387 40.12 -19.88 -21.37
CA ARG A 387 39.52 -19.20 -22.54
C ARG A 387 39.60 -17.68 -22.50
N LEU A 388 40.10 -17.09 -21.42
CA LEU A 388 40.17 -15.63 -21.25
C LEU A 388 40.97 -14.95 -22.38
N ALA A 389 42.11 -15.51 -22.78
CA ALA A 389 42.94 -14.92 -23.83
C ALA A 389 42.24 -14.90 -25.20
N GLU A 390 41.53 -15.98 -25.56
CA GLU A 390 40.75 -16.09 -26.79
C GLU A 390 39.57 -15.09 -26.79
N PHE A 391 38.83 -15.04 -25.67
CA PHE A 391 37.72 -14.11 -25.51
C PHE A 391 38.14 -12.65 -25.71
N ILE A 392 39.27 -12.24 -25.11
CA ILE A 392 39.79 -10.88 -25.24
C ILE A 392 40.27 -10.57 -26.66
N GLN A 393 40.82 -11.55 -27.40
CA GLN A 393 41.21 -11.36 -28.81
C GLN A 393 40.00 -11.11 -29.72
N GLY A 394 38.82 -11.62 -29.36
CA GLY A 394 37.58 -11.42 -30.11
C GLY A 394 36.88 -10.07 -29.89
N LEU A 395 37.37 -9.22 -28.99
CA LEU A 395 36.76 -7.92 -28.68
C LEU A 395 37.13 -6.82 -29.69
N ASP A 396 36.22 -5.85 -29.90
CA ASP A 396 36.43 -4.72 -30.82
C ASP A 396 37.40 -3.70 -30.21
N LYS A 397 38.57 -3.55 -30.84
CA LYS A 397 39.64 -2.68 -30.36
C LYS A 397 39.30 -1.19 -30.40
N SER A 398 38.26 -0.77 -31.13
CA SER A 398 37.81 0.62 -31.21
C SER A 398 36.93 1.05 -30.02
N VAL A 399 36.46 0.09 -29.21
CA VAL A 399 35.58 0.32 -28.06
C VAL A 399 36.39 0.39 -26.76
N ALA A 400 35.93 1.23 -25.84
CA ALA A 400 36.53 1.33 -24.51
C ALA A 400 35.85 0.36 -23.53
N TYR A 401 36.63 -0.41 -22.77
CA TYR A 401 36.11 -1.46 -21.89
C TYR A 401 36.27 -1.15 -20.42
N VAL A 402 35.28 -1.56 -19.64
CA VAL A 402 35.27 -1.53 -18.17
C VAL A 402 35.00 -2.92 -17.63
N GLY A 403 35.83 -3.38 -16.70
CA GLY A 403 35.61 -4.64 -15.99
C GLY A 403 34.67 -4.48 -14.81
N LEU A 404 33.64 -5.32 -14.72
CA LEU A 404 32.71 -5.35 -13.60
C LEU A 404 33.28 -6.25 -12.50
N SER A 405 33.65 -5.66 -11.36
CA SER A 405 34.26 -6.37 -10.24
C SER A 405 33.35 -6.33 -9.02
N PHE A 406 32.60 -7.42 -8.82
CA PHE A 406 31.62 -7.56 -7.74
C PHE A 406 32.21 -8.22 -6.48
N ASP A 407 33.32 -8.93 -6.63
CA ASP A 407 34.01 -9.70 -5.59
C ASP A 407 35.49 -9.88 -5.98
N ARG A 408 36.29 -10.48 -5.08
CA ARG A 408 37.73 -10.68 -5.27
C ARG A 408 38.06 -11.41 -6.58
N ARG A 409 37.33 -12.47 -6.91
CA ARG A 409 37.50 -13.27 -8.14
C ARG A 409 37.19 -12.50 -9.42
N THR A 410 36.04 -11.83 -9.51
CA THR A 410 35.67 -11.06 -10.71
C THR A 410 36.55 -9.82 -10.87
N ALA A 411 37.07 -9.28 -9.77
CA ALA A 411 38.08 -8.23 -9.79
C ALA A 411 39.44 -8.69 -10.33
N TYR A 412 39.85 -9.91 -9.96
CA TYR A 412 41.07 -10.53 -10.44
C TYR A 412 40.95 -10.85 -11.95
N HIS A 413 39.86 -11.49 -12.38
CA HIS A 413 39.60 -11.76 -13.80
C HIS A 413 39.49 -10.48 -14.63
N SER A 414 38.85 -9.43 -14.09
CA SER A 414 38.79 -8.11 -14.74
C SER A 414 40.17 -7.47 -14.88
N LEU A 415 41.09 -7.69 -13.93
CA LEU A 415 42.46 -7.20 -14.03
C LEU A 415 43.21 -7.91 -15.15
N LEU A 416 43.19 -9.24 -15.15
CA LEU A 416 43.83 -10.05 -16.20
C LEU A 416 43.29 -9.70 -17.59
N ALA A 417 41.97 -9.51 -17.71
CA ALA A 417 41.33 -9.04 -18.92
C ALA A 417 41.87 -7.69 -19.37
N GLY A 418 42.00 -6.73 -18.45
CA GLY A 418 42.56 -5.39 -18.73
C GLY A 418 44.01 -5.45 -19.21
N GLU A 419 44.85 -6.30 -18.61
CA GLU A 419 46.25 -6.49 -19.02
C GLU A 419 46.35 -7.10 -20.42
N LEU A 420 45.61 -8.17 -20.69
CA LEU A 420 45.57 -8.82 -21.99
C LEU A 420 45.03 -7.88 -23.07
N LEU A 421 43.96 -7.13 -22.77
CA LEU A 421 43.36 -6.18 -23.69
C LEU A 421 44.32 -5.03 -24.02
N THR A 422 45.01 -4.50 -23.01
CA THR A 422 46.00 -3.43 -23.18
C THR A 422 47.20 -3.91 -24.00
N LYS A 423 47.73 -5.11 -23.71
CA LYS A 423 48.82 -5.74 -24.48
C LYS A 423 48.43 -5.95 -25.96
N ASN A 424 47.15 -6.20 -26.22
CA ASN A 424 46.60 -6.39 -27.58
C ASN A 424 46.18 -5.09 -28.28
N GLY A 425 46.42 -3.92 -27.66
CA GLY A 425 46.16 -2.59 -28.22
C GLY A 425 44.74 -2.05 -28.04
N GLY A 426 43.93 -2.64 -27.16
CA GLY A 426 42.57 -2.16 -26.84
C GLY A 426 42.52 -1.10 -25.73
N HIS A 427 41.39 -0.41 -25.61
CA HIS A 427 41.20 0.69 -24.65
C HIS A 427 40.61 0.18 -23.32
N TRP A 428 41.40 0.19 -22.25
CA TRP A 428 40.96 -0.14 -20.90
C TRP A 428 40.73 1.10 -20.02
N LEU A 429 39.49 1.32 -19.59
CA LEU A 429 39.13 2.46 -18.74
C LEU A 429 39.36 2.18 -17.25
N GLY A 430 39.27 0.93 -16.83
CA GLY A 430 39.47 0.52 -15.45
C GLY A 430 38.47 -0.53 -14.99
N ARG A 431 38.63 -0.94 -13.74
CA ARG A 431 37.74 -1.85 -13.04
C ARG A 431 36.75 -1.07 -12.21
N PHE A 432 35.47 -1.34 -12.38
CA PHE A 432 34.47 -0.89 -11.42
C PHE A 432 34.62 -1.71 -10.16
N THR A 433 35.00 -1.07 -9.06
CA THR A 433 35.16 -1.73 -7.76
C THR A 433 34.41 -0.96 -6.67
N GLN A 434 33.78 -1.69 -5.76
CA GLN A 434 33.33 -1.10 -4.50
C GLN A 434 34.50 -1.18 -3.51
N ALA A 435 34.92 -0.04 -2.94
CA ALA A 435 36.16 0.07 -2.16
C ALA A 435 36.29 -0.91 -0.97
N GLY A 436 35.19 -1.51 -0.49
CA GLY A 436 35.19 -2.50 0.60
C GLY A 436 35.37 -3.97 0.19
N SER A 437 35.62 -4.27 -1.09
CA SER A 437 35.54 -5.64 -1.63
C SER A 437 36.81 -6.50 -1.45
N PHE A 438 37.92 -5.90 -1.00
CA PHE A 438 39.25 -6.52 -1.15
C PHE A 438 39.93 -6.97 0.16
N SER A 439 39.45 -6.62 1.35
CA SER A 439 40.12 -6.96 2.62
C SER A 439 39.70 -8.28 3.30
N GLY A 440 38.51 -8.84 3.05
CA GLY A 440 38.06 -10.20 3.46
C GLY A 440 38.00 -10.46 4.98
N ALA A 441 37.04 -11.19 5.56
CA ALA A 441 35.78 -11.74 5.09
C ALA A 441 34.78 -10.64 4.68
N PHE A 442 33.59 -11.02 4.21
CA PHE A 442 32.44 -10.13 4.06
C PHE A 442 32.49 -9.01 5.11
N LEU A 443 32.29 -7.74 4.72
CA LEU A 443 32.08 -6.66 5.69
C LEU A 443 31.10 -7.20 6.75
N THR A 444 31.60 -7.52 7.95
CA THR A 444 30.68 -7.79 9.04
C THR A 444 30.01 -6.45 9.26
N VAL A 445 28.70 -6.47 9.39
CA VAL A 445 27.90 -5.25 9.46
C VAL A 445 28.28 -4.37 10.65
N GLU A 446 29.07 -4.88 11.58
CA GLU A 446 29.79 -4.17 12.64
C GLU A 446 30.69 -3.03 12.14
N GLU A 447 31.30 -3.17 10.96
CA GLU A 447 32.22 -2.17 10.38
C GLU A 447 31.50 -1.06 9.61
N LEU A 448 30.24 -1.28 9.22
CA LEU A 448 29.37 -0.29 8.58
C LEU A 448 28.62 0.60 9.57
N ASN A 449 28.77 0.36 10.87
CA ASN A 449 28.04 1.04 11.92
C ASN A 449 28.76 2.32 12.38
N THR A 450 28.03 3.43 12.35
CA THR A 450 28.44 4.69 12.99
C THR A 450 28.65 4.52 14.51
N GLU A 451 29.41 5.40 15.16
CA GLU A 451 29.65 5.33 16.62
C GLU A 451 28.34 5.32 17.44
N ALA A 452 27.33 6.06 16.96
CA ALA A 452 25.98 6.08 17.51
C ALA A 452 25.28 4.70 17.42
N GLU A 453 25.57 3.92 16.38
CA GLU A 453 25.06 2.56 16.22
C GLU A 453 25.81 1.60 17.15
N LYS A 454 27.14 1.69 17.31
CA LYS A 454 27.93 0.89 18.26
C LYS A 454 27.45 1.03 19.71
N ILE A 455 27.12 2.24 20.14
CA ILE A 455 26.54 2.52 21.47
C ILE A 455 25.15 1.89 21.62
N ALA A 456 24.34 1.90 20.56
CA ALA A 456 23.03 1.25 20.55
C ALA A 456 23.13 -0.29 20.59
N TYR A 457 24.19 -0.89 20.03
CA TYR A 457 24.47 -2.33 20.11
C TYR A 457 24.89 -2.76 21.52
N ALA A 458 25.84 -2.05 22.15
CA ALA A 458 26.27 -2.34 23.52
C ALA A 458 25.08 -2.24 24.50
N ALA A 459 24.25 -1.19 24.37
CA ALA A 459 23.04 -1.04 25.19
C ALA A 459 22.04 -2.20 24.99
N ARG A 460 21.92 -2.76 23.78
CA ARG A 460 21.04 -3.91 23.50
C ARG A 460 21.56 -5.21 24.13
N GLU A 461 22.85 -5.50 24.09
CA GLU A 461 23.42 -6.69 24.72
C GLU A 461 23.28 -6.67 26.24
N TYR A 462 23.58 -5.53 26.87
CA TYR A 462 23.39 -5.37 28.31
C TYR A 462 21.93 -5.48 28.73
N LEU A 463 20.99 -4.95 27.93
CA LEU A 463 19.55 -5.08 28.18
C LEU A 463 19.02 -6.49 27.91
N ALA A 464 19.57 -7.22 26.92
CA ALA A 464 19.21 -8.61 26.65
C ALA A 464 19.71 -9.56 27.75
N PHE A 465 20.94 -9.36 28.23
CA PHE A 465 21.50 -10.10 29.37
C PHE A 465 20.73 -9.81 30.67
N GLY A 466 20.46 -8.53 30.95
CA GLY A 466 19.62 -8.11 32.09
C GLY A 466 18.20 -8.66 32.02
N GLY A 467 17.60 -8.71 30.83
CA GLY A 467 16.27 -9.29 30.60
C GLY A 467 16.22 -10.80 30.82
N ASN A 468 17.25 -11.53 30.41
CA ASN A 468 17.33 -12.99 30.62
C ASN A 468 17.50 -13.36 32.10
N LEU A 469 18.27 -12.56 32.84
CA LEU A 469 18.49 -12.72 34.28
C LEU A 469 17.25 -12.39 35.13
N LEU A 470 16.49 -11.36 34.75
CA LEU A 470 15.29 -10.93 35.47
C LEU A 470 14.07 -11.85 35.28
N LEU A 471 14.03 -12.67 34.22
CA LEU A 471 12.79 -13.33 33.75
C LEU A 471 12.74 -14.86 33.95
N GLY A 472 13.66 -15.45 34.73
CA GLY A 472 13.52 -16.81 35.27
C GLY A 472 13.08 -17.86 34.24
N HIS A 473 13.93 -18.12 33.23
CA HIS A 473 13.71 -19.15 32.19
C HIS A 473 12.42 -18.99 31.34
N GLY A 474 11.73 -17.84 31.38
CA GLY A 474 10.86 -17.32 30.31
C GLY A 474 9.51 -18.01 30.04
N LYS A 475 9.25 -19.22 30.56
CA LYS A 475 8.04 -20.02 30.22
C LYS A 475 6.72 -19.41 30.72
N ALA A 476 6.68 -18.90 31.94
CA ALA A 476 5.46 -18.32 32.51
C ALA A 476 5.06 -17.00 31.81
N LEU A 477 6.07 -16.18 31.46
CA LEU A 477 5.84 -14.97 30.66
C LEU A 477 5.44 -15.31 29.22
N ALA A 478 6.00 -16.35 28.61
CA ALA A 478 5.60 -16.81 27.28
C ALA A 478 4.10 -17.14 27.20
N VAL A 479 3.53 -17.82 28.22
CA VAL A 479 2.06 -18.03 28.29
C VAL A 479 1.31 -16.71 28.36
N LEU A 480 1.73 -15.82 29.28
CA LEU A 480 1.07 -14.54 29.50
C LEU A 480 1.13 -13.65 28.26
N PHE A 481 2.26 -13.66 27.55
CA PHE A 481 2.49 -12.91 26.33
C PHE A 481 1.67 -13.46 25.16
N GLY A 482 1.55 -14.79 25.03
CA GLY A 482 0.66 -15.43 24.05
C GLY A 482 -0.80 -15.04 24.27
N LEU A 483 -1.25 -15.00 25.54
CA LEU A 483 -2.61 -14.55 25.89
C LEU A 483 -2.81 -13.05 25.59
N ILE A 484 -1.83 -12.19 25.92
CA ILE A 484 -1.89 -10.75 25.65
C ILE A 484 -1.87 -10.45 24.14
N LEU A 485 -1.05 -11.16 23.35
CA LEU A 485 -0.98 -11.00 21.89
C LEU A 485 -2.21 -11.53 21.15
N SER A 486 -3.01 -12.39 21.78
CA SER A 486 -4.33 -12.76 21.27
C SER A 486 -5.39 -11.67 21.50
N ALA A 487 -5.17 -10.74 22.44
CA ALA A 487 -6.13 -9.69 22.78
C ALA A 487 -6.42 -8.67 21.64
N PRO A 488 -5.46 -8.29 20.78
CA PRO A 488 -5.73 -7.55 19.53
C PRO A 488 -6.78 -8.19 18.62
N ALA A 489 -6.94 -9.53 18.61
CA ALA A 489 -8.02 -10.19 17.87
C ALA A 489 -9.43 -9.89 18.45
N LEU A 490 -9.52 -9.45 19.72
CA LEU A 490 -10.76 -8.87 20.27
C LEU A 490 -11.00 -7.46 19.71
N LEU A 491 -9.96 -6.68 19.43
CA LEU A 491 -10.06 -5.28 18.99
C LEU A 491 -10.31 -5.15 17.48
N LEU A 492 -9.80 -6.08 16.66
CA LEU A 492 -10.00 -6.11 15.20
C LEU A 492 -11.33 -6.79 14.78
N SER A 493 -12.41 -6.03 14.93
CA SER A 493 -13.59 -5.92 14.04
C SER A 493 -14.40 -7.19 13.68
N LYS A 494 -15.66 -7.32 14.12
CA LYS A 494 -16.90 -6.86 13.43
C LYS A 494 -17.26 -7.51 12.07
N ARG A 495 -16.39 -8.25 11.36
CA ARG A 495 -16.78 -8.95 10.10
C ARG A 495 -16.24 -10.38 10.04
N ALA A 496 -17.12 -11.32 9.67
CA ALA A 496 -16.89 -12.78 9.73
C ALA A 496 -15.83 -13.35 8.78
N PRO A 497 -15.64 -12.90 7.52
CA PRO A 497 -14.67 -13.55 6.61
C PRO A 497 -13.22 -13.13 6.87
N THR A 498 -12.98 -11.86 7.22
CA THR A 498 -11.66 -11.35 7.65
C THR A 498 -11.16 -12.02 8.93
N ARG A 499 -12.05 -12.61 9.73
CA ARG A 499 -11.75 -13.28 10.99
C ARG A 499 -11.07 -14.64 10.79
N SER A 500 -11.60 -15.50 9.93
CA SER A 500 -10.99 -16.82 9.68
C SER A 500 -9.63 -16.66 9.04
N VAL A 501 -9.51 -15.74 8.09
CA VAL A 501 -8.25 -15.40 7.43
C VAL A 501 -7.25 -14.80 8.42
N PHE A 502 -7.65 -13.88 9.31
CA PHE A 502 -6.73 -13.32 10.30
C PHE A 502 -6.31 -14.32 11.39
N VAL A 503 -7.21 -15.19 11.84
CA VAL A 503 -6.88 -16.25 12.83
C VAL A 503 -5.95 -17.29 12.20
N ILE A 504 -6.21 -17.69 10.95
CA ILE A 504 -5.34 -18.61 10.21
C ILE A 504 -4.00 -17.94 9.93
N ILE A 505 -3.96 -16.69 9.44
CA ILE A 505 -2.72 -15.95 9.19
C ILE A 505 -1.94 -15.71 10.50
N SER A 506 -2.61 -15.38 11.60
CA SER A 506 -1.94 -15.19 12.89
C SER A 506 -1.40 -16.50 13.43
N MET A 507 -2.14 -17.61 13.32
CA MET A 507 -1.64 -18.94 13.69
C MET A 507 -0.47 -19.36 12.79
N VAL A 508 -0.57 -19.18 11.47
CA VAL A 508 0.49 -19.51 10.50
C VAL A 508 1.72 -18.63 10.69
N ALA A 509 1.56 -17.32 10.91
CA ALA A 509 2.66 -16.41 11.19
C ALA A 509 3.31 -16.70 12.55
N THR A 510 2.52 -17.01 13.58
CA THR A 510 3.06 -17.40 14.89
C THR A 510 3.80 -18.74 14.79
N GLN A 511 3.26 -19.71 14.05
CA GLN A 511 3.89 -20.99 13.77
C GLN A 511 5.18 -20.82 12.96
N ALA A 512 5.19 -19.93 11.96
CA ALA A 512 6.35 -19.60 11.16
C ALA A 512 7.45 -18.91 11.99
N CYS A 513 7.10 -17.94 12.83
CA CYS A 513 8.04 -17.31 13.76
C CYS A 513 8.62 -18.32 14.77
N VAL A 514 7.84 -19.30 15.21
CA VAL A 514 8.33 -20.33 16.15
C VAL A 514 9.20 -21.37 15.45
N LEU A 515 8.86 -21.75 14.22
CA LEU A 515 9.71 -22.60 13.38
C LEU A 515 11.04 -21.88 13.06
N GLN A 516 11.00 -20.57 12.84
CA GLN A 516 12.18 -19.74 12.59
C GLN A 516 13.02 -19.56 13.87
N VAL A 517 12.42 -19.24 15.02
CA VAL A 517 13.13 -19.20 16.33
C VAL A 517 13.73 -20.56 16.68
N LYS A 518 13.06 -21.66 16.32
CA LYS A 518 13.59 -23.03 16.48
C LYS A 518 14.79 -23.29 15.57
N TRP A 519 14.84 -22.68 14.39
CA TRP A 519 15.95 -22.77 13.46
C TRP A 519 17.14 -21.90 13.88
N ASP A 520 16.87 -20.67 14.34
CA ASP A 520 17.89 -19.67 14.65
C ASP A 520 18.44 -19.82 16.08
N TYR A 521 17.60 -20.27 17.03
CA TYR A 521 17.94 -20.36 18.47
C TYR A 521 17.31 -21.60 19.13
N PRO A 522 17.86 -22.80 18.90
CA PRO A 522 17.26 -24.08 19.32
C PRO A 522 16.98 -24.19 20.83
N TRP A 523 17.77 -23.52 21.68
CA TRP A 523 17.61 -23.54 23.13
C TRP A 523 16.36 -22.81 23.65
N LEU A 524 15.66 -22.03 22.80
CA LEU A 524 14.41 -21.34 23.14
C LEU A 524 13.14 -22.16 22.79
N GLU A 525 13.28 -23.35 22.23
CA GLU A 525 12.16 -24.20 21.74
C GLU A 525 11.07 -24.39 22.81
N SER A 526 11.46 -24.63 24.06
CA SER A 526 10.52 -24.87 25.15
C SER A 526 9.71 -23.62 25.56
N ALA A 527 10.25 -22.41 25.39
CA ALA A 527 9.51 -21.17 25.64
C ALA A 527 8.60 -20.82 24.44
N ALA A 528 9.04 -21.12 23.22
CA ALA A 528 8.29 -20.93 21.99
C ALA A 528 7.04 -21.84 21.91
N PHE A 529 7.14 -23.09 22.35
CA PHE A 529 6.00 -24.00 22.45
C PHE A 529 4.95 -23.53 23.48
N VAL A 530 5.41 -23.06 24.63
CA VAL A 530 4.55 -22.56 25.71
C VAL A 530 3.85 -21.25 25.31
N PHE A 531 4.52 -20.40 24.51
CA PHE A 531 3.93 -19.23 23.87
C PHE A 531 2.80 -19.60 22.89
N LEU A 532 3.00 -20.61 22.02
CA LEU A 532 1.98 -21.09 21.09
C LEU A 532 0.74 -21.61 21.80
N ALA A 533 0.93 -22.39 22.87
CA ALA A 533 -0.16 -22.90 23.68
C ALA A 533 -0.97 -21.75 24.32
N GLY A 534 -0.29 -20.73 24.86
CA GLY A 534 -0.92 -19.53 25.40
C GLY A 534 -1.72 -18.74 24.34
N ASN A 535 -1.17 -18.59 23.13
CA ASN A 535 -1.84 -17.91 22.02
C ASN A 535 -3.07 -18.67 21.54
N ALA A 536 -2.98 -19.99 21.37
CA ALA A 536 -4.10 -20.84 20.97
C ALA A 536 -5.27 -20.78 21.97
N ILE A 537 -4.98 -20.86 23.28
CA ILE A 537 -5.98 -20.71 24.34
C ILE A 537 -6.60 -19.31 24.31
N GLY A 538 -5.78 -18.28 24.13
CA GLY A 538 -6.22 -16.90 23.97
C GLY A 538 -7.21 -16.75 22.81
N LEU A 539 -6.84 -17.22 21.62
CA LEU A 539 -7.68 -17.20 20.41
C LEU A 539 -8.99 -17.99 20.59
N ALA A 540 -8.97 -19.13 21.27
CA ALA A 540 -10.18 -19.90 21.58
C ALA A 540 -11.14 -19.10 22.49
N CYS A 541 -10.62 -18.45 23.53
CA CYS A 541 -11.39 -17.56 24.41
C CYS A 541 -11.95 -16.34 23.64
N VAL A 542 -11.16 -15.73 22.75
CA VAL A 542 -11.62 -14.66 21.85
C VAL A 542 -12.75 -15.16 20.95
N ALA A 543 -12.60 -16.34 20.34
CA ALA A 543 -13.59 -16.92 19.46
C ALA A 543 -14.92 -17.21 20.18
N TYR A 544 -14.85 -17.71 21.41
CA TYR A 544 -16.00 -17.96 22.28
C TYR A 544 -16.70 -16.65 22.71
N TRP A 545 -15.95 -15.67 23.20
CA TRP A 545 -16.52 -14.37 23.62
C TRP A 545 -17.11 -13.63 22.42
N ARG A 546 -16.46 -13.64 21.26
CA ARG A 546 -17.01 -13.02 20.04
C ARG A 546 -18.24 -13.77 19.52
N ARG A 547 -18.29 -15.11 19.53
CA ARG A 547 -19.53 -15.85 19.21
C ARG A 547 -20.71 -15.39 20.06
N ARG A 548 -20.46 -14.97 21.30
CA ARG A 548 -21.47 -14.39 22.20
C ARG A 548 -21.85 -12.95 21.84
N GLN A 549 -20.92 -12.14 21.32
CA GLN A 549 -21.14 -10.74 20.89
C GLN A 549 -21.66 -10.58 19.44
N SER A 550 -21.37 -11.53 18.53
CA SER A 550 -21.73 -11.50 17.11
C SER A 550 -23.17 -11.95 16.83
N ARG A 551 -23.94 -12.30 17.86
CA ARG A 551 -25.38 -12.56 17.67
C ARG A 551 -26.05 -11.22 17.34
N PRO A 552 -26.68 -11.07 16.16
CA PRO A 552 -27.32 -9.81 15.80
C PRO A 552 -28.41 -9.49 16.82
N ALA A 553 -28.62 -8.21 17.11
CA ALA A 553 -29.70 -7.78 18.00
C ALA A 553 -31.06 -8.17 17.42
N ILE A 554 -31.17 -8.09 16.09
CA ILE A 554 -32.34 -8.49 15.32
C ILE A 554 -31.95 -9.67 14.42
N ALA A 555 -32.57 -10.83 14.62
CA ALA A 555 -32.32 -12.02 13.79
C ALA A 555 -33.37 -12.16 12.68
N ALA A 556 -33.05 -12.82 11.58
CA ALA A 556 -34.09 -13.32 10.67
C ALA A 556 -34.70 -14.59 11.28
N LEU A 557 -36.02 -14.78 11.18
CA LEU A 557 -36.71 -15.96 11.71
C LEU A 557 -36.34 -17.25 10.95
N SER A 558 -35.99 -17.11 9.67
CA SER A 558 -35.77 -18.21 8.73
C SER A 558 -34.49 -17.95 7.92
N GLU A 559 -33.74 -19.01 7.62
CA GLU A 559 -32.57 -18.97 6.74
C GLU A 559 -32.93 -18.62 5.29
N TYR A 560 -34.20 -18.73 4.91
CA TYR A 560 -34.70 -18.37 3.57
C TYR A 560 -34.89 -16.85 3.38
N ALA A 561 -34.84 -16.05 4.45
CA ALA A 561 -34.72 -14.60 4.34
C ALA A 561 -33.24 -14.24 4.10
N SER A 562 -32.78 -14.41 2.86
CA SER A 562 -31.38 -14.22 2.46
C SER A 562 -30.85 -12.78 2.63
N TRP A 563 -31.71 -11.82 2.95
CA TRP A 563 -31.38 -10.42 3.16
C TRP A 563 -32.29 -9.79 4.23
N MET A 564 -31.74 -8.88 5.05
CA MET A 564 -32.50 -8.10 6.04
C MET A 564 -33.03 -6.81 5.43
N PRO A 565 -34.25 -6.36 5.78
CA PRO A 565 -34.75 -5.05 5.35
C PRO A 565 -33.86 -3.93 5.89
N PRO A 566 -33.69 -2.80 5.16
CA PRO A 566 -32.78 -1.70 5.51
C PRO A 566 -32.93 -1.22 6.96
N LYS A 567 -34.17 -1.10 7.42
CA LYS A 567 -34.55 -0.70 8.80
C LYS A 567 -33.95 -1.62 9.88
N ALA A 568 -33.99 -2.94 9.67
CA ALA A 568 -33.41 -3.92 10.59
C ALA A 568 -31.88 -4.03 10.43
N GLY A 569 -31.39 -3.95 9.18
CA GLY A 569 -29.97 -3.98 8.87
C GLY A 569 -29.19 -2.84 9.52
N LEU A 570 -29.71 -1.61 9.47
CA LEU A 570 -29.07 -0.44 10.08
C LEU A 570 -29.14 -0.46 11.60
N LEU A 571 -30.22 -0.97 12.20
CA LEU A 571 -30.28 -1.20 13.64
C LEU A 571 -29.23 -2.22 14.09
N ASN A 572 -29.02 -3.30 13.34
CA ASN A 572 -27.92 -4.22 13.63
C ASN A 572 -26.54 -3.55 13.45
N ALA A 573 -26.35 -2.74 12.40
CA ALA A 573 -25.11 -1.97 12.22
C ALA A 573 -24.87 -0.95 13.35
N ALA A 574 -25.93 -0.34 13.88
CA ALA A 574 -25.86 0.54 15.03
C ALA A 574 -25.52 -0.23 16.33
N ALA A 575 -26.09 -1.42 16.52
CA ALA A 575 -25.73 -2.30 17.63
C ALA A 575 -24.26 -2.72 17.55
N GLU A 576 -23.73 -3.03 16.36
CA GLU A 576 -22.31 -3.28 16.15
C GLU A 576 -21.44 -2.07 16.50
N LEU A 577 -21.91 -0.84 16.27
CA LEU A 577 -21.25 0.40 16.68
C LEU A 577 -21.33 0.67 18.20
N GLY A 578 -22.04 -0.16 18.96
CA GLY A 578 -22.14 -0.08 20.42
C GLY A 578 -23.37 0.67 20.92
N PHE A 579 -24.30 1.06 20.03
CA PHE A 579 -25.57 1.65 20.42
C PHE A 579 -26.53 0.58 20.97
N ARG A 580 -27.44 1.00 21.84
CA ARG A 580 -28.46 0.10 22.40
C ARG A 580 -29.62 0.01 21.43
N VAL A 581 -29.97 -1.21 21.04
CA VAL A 581 -31.04 -1.51 20.10
C VAL A 581 -31.95 -2.59 20.71
N PRO A 582 -33.27 -2.47 20.60
CA PRO A 582 -34.20 -3.50 21.03
C PRO A 582 -33.96 -4.80 20.27
N LYS A 583 -33.89 -5.91 21.02
CA LYS A 583 -33.82 -7.23 20.40
C LYS A 583 -35.12 -7.54 19.66
N GLY A 584 -35.00 -8.20 18.53
CA GLY A 584 -36.15 -8.53 17.70
C GLY A 584 -35.90 -9.64 16.69
N VAL A 585 -36.92 -9.91 15.89
CA VAL A 585 -36.87 -10.86 14.79
C VAL A 585 -37.56 -10.26 13.57
N VAL A 586 -36.96 -10.43 12.39
CA VAL A 586 -37.58 -10.15 11.10
C VAL A 586 -38.33 -11.39 10.63
N VAL A 587 -39.59 -11.20 10.27
CA VAL A 587 -40.52 -12.23 9.81
C VAL A 587 -40.89 -11.94 8.36
N ALA A 588 -40.81 -12.96 7.52
CA ALA A 588 -41.26 -12.92 6.14
C ALA A 588 -42.73 -13.40 6.05
N PRO A 589 -43.48 -13.07 5.00
CA PRO A 589 -44.90 -13.45 4.88
C PRO A 589 -45.15 -14.96 5.09
N GLN A 590 -44.26 -15.82 4.57
CA GLN A 590 -44.35 -17.27 4.68
C GLN A 590 -44.05 -17.85 6.07
N ASP A 591 -43.52 -17.05 7.01
CA ASP A 591 -43.12 -17.50 8.34
C ASP A 591 -44.02 -16.94 9.46
N VAL A 592 -45.16 -16.33 9.11
CA VAL A 592 -46.09 -15.73 10.07
C VAL A 592 -46.57 -16.73 11.13
N ASP A 593 -46.91 -17.95 10.73
CA ASP A 593 -47.37 -19.01 11.65
C ASP A 593 -46.29 -19.46 12.64
N ARG A 594 -45.02 -19.15 12.38
CA ARG A 594 -43.87 -19.53 13.23
C ARG A 594 -43.61 -18.53 14.35
N ILE A 595 -44.30 -17.38 14.37
CA ILE A 595 -44.10 -16.31 15.36
C ILE A 595 -44.36 -16.81 16.79
N GLY A 596 -45.39 -17.65 16.99
CA GLY A 596 -45.76 -18.15 18.32
C GLY A 596 -44.67 -18.93 19.06
N GLY A 597 -43.66 -19.45 18.34
CA GLY A 597 -42.52 -20.18 18.92
C GLY A 597 -41.36 -19.30 19.40
N ILE A 598 -41.39 -17.98 19.15
CA ILE A 598 -40.22 -17.11 19.35
C ILE A 598 -40.17 -16.59 20.80
N LYS A 599 -39.12 -16.98 21.55
CA LYS A 599 -38.86 -16.44 22.89
C LYS A 599 -38.19 -15.06 22.84
N LEU A 600 -38.97 -14.01 22.61
CA LEU A 600 -38.50 -12.61 22.73
C LEU A 600 -38.45 -12.11 24.19
N GLY A 601 -38.89 -12.91 25.17
CA GLY A 601 -38.89 -12.63 26.62
C GLY A 601 -40.16 -11.94 27.12
N THR A 602 -40.21 -11.59 28.41
CA THR A 602 -41.43 -11.05 29.06
C THR A 602 -41.60 -9.53 28.82
N GLY A 603 -42.81 -9.10 28.44
CA GLY A 603 -43.20 -7.70 28.22
C GLY A 603 -43.97 -7.45 26.91
N ARG A 604 -44.45 -6.22 26.71
CA ARG A 604 -45.14 -5.79 25.48
C ARG A 604 -44.23 -5.87 24.26
N LEU A 605 -44.80 -6.23 23.12
CA LEU A 605 -44.10 -6.33 21.83
C LEU A 605 -44.63 -5.27 20.86
N ILE A 606 -43.83 -4.93 19.85
CA ILE A 606 -44.25 -4.07 18.74
C ILE A 606 -43.95 -4.76 17.42
N VAL A 607 -44.95 -4.76 16.55
CA VAL A 607 -44.91 -5.27 15.19
C VAL A 607 -44.77 -4.08 14.26
N ARG A 608 -43.62 -3.93 13.61
CA ARG A 608 -43.31 -2.81 12.71
C ARG A 608 -43.27 -3.26 11.26
N SER A 609 -43.80 -2.43 10.38
CA SER A 609 -43.60 -2.53 8.94
C SER A 609 -42.13 -2.22 8.56
N ALA A 610 -41.58 -3.02 7.65
CA ALA A 610 -40.23 -2.83 7.11
C ALA A 610 -40.19 -3.15 5.61
N THR A 611 -40.16 -2.12 4.77
CA THR A 611 -40.10 -2.23 3.30
C THR A 611 -38.68 -2.07 2.76
N THR A 612 -38.45 -2.51 1.53
CA THR A 612 -37.21 -2.21 0.77
C THR A 612 -37.16 -0.80 0.22
N GLN A 613 -38.33 -0.27 -0.14
CA GLN A 613 -38.45 1.05 -0.76
C GLN A 613 -38.07 2.19 0.19
N GLU A 614 -38.12 1.94 1.51
CA GLU A 614 -37.66 2.87 2.57
C GLU A 614 -36.21 3.34 2.39
N ALA A 615 -35.34 2.60 1.69
CA ALA A 615 -33.95 3.01 1.44
C ALA A 615 -33.77 3.90 0.19
N LEU A 616 -34.75 3.91 -0.71
CA LEU A 616 -34.73 4.70 -1.94
C LEU A 616 -35.29 6.11 -1.66
N ASP A 617 -36.43 6.18 -1.00
CA ASP A 617 -37.04 7.43 -0.57
C ASP A 617 -37.81 7.22 0.74
N HIS A 618 -37.12 7.49 1.86
CA HIS A 618 -37.74 7.40 3.18
C HIS A 618 -38.90 8.39 3.34
N GLY A 619 -38.80 9.58 2.76
CA GLY A 619 -39.82 10.62 2.91
C GLY A 619 -41.14 10.23 2.22
N ALA A 620 -41.07 9.45 1.14
CA ALA A 620 -42.25 8.94 0.43
C ALA A 620 -42.90 7.69 1.06
N THR A 621 -42.24 7.04 2.03
CA THR A 621 -42.72 5.76 2.61
C THR A 621 -43.04 5.85 4.11
N ALA A 622 -42.70 6.96 4.76
CA ALA A 622 -42.89 7.18 6.18
C ALA A 622 -44.35 7.04 6.63
N GLY A 623 -44.63 6.23 7.65
CA GLY A 623 -45.98 6.12 8.24
C GLY A 623 -47.09 5.58 7.33
N LEU A 624 -46.79 5.10 6.11
CA LEU A 624 -47.79 4.51 5.20
C LEU A 624 -48.33 3.16 5.68
N TYR A 625 -47.47 2.39 6.34
CA TYR A 625 -47.77 1.04 6.83
C TYR A 625 -47.74 1.02 8.34
N GLU A 626 -48.71 0.32 8.93
CA GLU A 626 -48.94 0.36 10.37
C GLU A 626 -47.79 -0.21 11.20
N SER A 627 -47.68 0.28 12.44
CA SER A 627 -46.90 -0.31 13.51
C SER A 627 -47.81 -0.53 14.70
N VAL A 628 -47.94 -1.78 15.16
CA VAL A 628 -48.93 -2.19 16.17
C VAL A 628 -48.22 -2.62 17.44
N VAL A 629 -48.60 -2.05 18.58
CA VAL A 629 -48.13 -2.48 19.90
C VAL A 629 -49.05 -3.58 20.41
N CYS A 630 -48.49 -4.74 20.72
CA CYS A 630 -49.20 -5.94 21.19
C CYS A 630 -49.00 -6.10 22.70
N ALA A 631 -50.09 -6.34 23.43
CA ALA A 631 -50.08 -6.56 24.86
C ALA A 631 -49.63 -7.99 25.22
N SER A 632 -49.93 -8.95 24.35
CA SER A 632 -49.60 -10.37 24.50
C SER A 632 -48.84 -10.91 23.28
N PRO A 633 -48.06 -12.01 23.42
CA PRO A 633 -47.46 -12.71 22.29
C PRO A 633 -48.49 -13.23 21.27
N ASP A 634 -49.71 -13.54 21.70
CA ASP A 634 -50.77 -14.11 20.85
C ASP A 634 -51.33 -13.07 19.86
N GLU A 635 -51.33 -11.79 20.24
CA GLU A 635 -51.72 -10.67 19.36
C GLU A 635 -50.72 -10.38 18.24
N VAL A 636 -49.47 -10.85 18.37
CA VAL A 636 -48.37 -10.54 17.43
C VAL A 636 -48.64 -11.12 16.06
N GLN A 637 -49.20 -12.33 15.99
CA GLN A 637 -49.52 -12.98 14.72
C GLN A 637 -50.58 -12.19 13.95
N ILE A 638 -51.69 -11.84 14.61
CA ILE A 638 -52.79 -11.06 14.02
C ILE A 638 -52.29 -9.70 13.53
N ALA A 639 -51.44 -9.04 14.33
CA ALA A 639 -50.83 -7.77 13.93
C ALA A 639 -49.90 -7.92 12.71
N ALA A 640 -49.12 -9.01 12.62
CA ALA A 640 -48.25 -9.26 11.48
C ALA A 640 -49.07 -9.50 10.19
N GLU A 641 -50.14 -10.30 10.26
CA GLU A 641 -51.05 -10.56 9.14
C GLU A 641 -51.68 -9.27 8.61
N ARG A 642 -52.12 -8.38 9.52
CA ARG A 642 -52.66 -7.06 9.17
C ARG A 642 -51.64 -6.19 8.43
N VAL A 643 -50.39 -6.17 8.85
CA VAL A 643 -49.31 -5.41 8.17
C VAL A 643 -49.02 -6.00 6.78
N PHE A 644 -48.97 -7.33 6.65
CA PHE A 644 -48.78 -7.99 5.35
C PHE A 644 -49.93 -7.77 4.38
N ALA A 645 -51.17 -7.70 4.87
CA ALA A 645 -52.32 -7.34 4.04
C ALA A 645 -52.15 -5.93 3.44
N GLY A 646 -51.63 -4.98 4.22
CA GLY A 646 -51.32 -3.62 3.75
C GLY A 646 -50.27 -3.59 2.63
N PHE A 647 -49.19 -4.37 2.76
CA PHE A 647 -48.19 -4.52 1.69
C PHE A 647 -48.78 -5.14 0.42
N THR A 648 -49.63 -6.15 0.58
CA THR A 648 -50.31 -6.83 -0.53
C THR A 648 -51.24 -5.88 -1.29
N GLN A 649 -52.02 -5.07 -0.57
CA GLN A 649 -52.89 -4.06 -1.17
C GLN A 649 -52.09 -3.00 -1.95
N ALA A 650 -50.91 -2.63 -1.45
CA ALA A 650 -50.01 -1.67 -2.10
C ALA A 650 -49.16 -2.29 -3.23
N SER A 651 -49.24 -3.61 -3.46
CA SER A 651 -48.36 -4.34 -4.39
C SER A 651 -46.85 -4.15 -4.10
N VAL A 652 -46.47 -4.08 -2.81
CA VAL A 652 -45.08 -3.90 -2.37
C VAL A 652 -44.60 -5.12 -1.60
N CYS A 653 -43.35 -5.54 -1.81
CA CYS A 653 -42.73 -6.57 -1.00
C CYS A 653 -42.24 -5.98 0.33
N GLY A 654 -42.76 -6.48 1.45
CA GLY A 654 -42.40 -6.01 2.78
C GLY A 654 -42.16 -7.14 3.78
N PHE A 655 -41.53 -6.79 4.89
CA PHE A 655 -41.24 -7.65 6.02
C PHE A 655 -41.87 -7.06 7.28
N VAL A 656 -42.04 -7.91 8.29
CA VAL A 656 -42.46 -7.49 9.61
C VAL A 656 -41.29 -7.61 10.58
N LEU A 657 -41.02 -6.54 11.32
CA LEU A 657 -40.02 -6.51 12.38
C LEU A 657 -40.74 -6.58 13.74
N VAL A 658 -40.58 -7.69 14.45
CA VAL A 658 -41.12 -7.88 15.81
C VAL A 658 -40.03 -7.54 16.82
N GLN A 659 -40.28 -6.56 17.68
CA GLN A 659 -39.32 -6.10 18.70
C GLN A 659 -39.98 -5.98 20.06
N ARG A 660 -39.17 -5.91 21.13
CA ARG A 660 -39.67 -5.46 22.43
C ARG A 660 -40.09 -4.00 22.36
N TYR A 661 -41.28 -3.70 22.86
CA TYR A 661 -41.70 -2.33 23.08
C TYR A 661 -40.87 -1.73 24.24
N VAL A 662 -40.37 -0.51 24.05
CA VAL A 662 -39.50 0.17 25.02
C VAL A 662 -40.29 1.25 25.71
N GLU A 663 -40.64 1.03 26.98
CA GLU A 663 -41.17 2.08 27.85
C GLU A 663 -40.02 3.00 28.32
N ALA A 664 -40.11 4.28 27.96
CA ALA A 664 -39.09 5.29 28.21
C ALA A 664 -39.70 6.60 28.71
N ASP A 665 -38.86 7.42 29.34
CA ASP A 665 -39.26 8.71 29.90
C ASP A 665 -39.54 9.73 28.79
N TRP A 666 -38.82 9.62 27.67
CA TRP A 666 -38.94 10.47 26.50
C TRP A 666 -38.73 9.69 25.21
N TYR A 667 -39.45 10.09 24.17
CA TYR A 667 -39.25 9.64 22.80
C TYR A 667 -38.85 10.85 21.96
N GLY A 668 -38.10 10.61 20.89
CA GLY A 668 -37.71 11.69 20.01
C GLY A 668 -37.29 11.24 18.64
N VAL A 669 -37.24 12.21 17.73
CA VAL A 669 -36.73 12.04 16.38
C VAL A 669 -35.70 13.12 16.13
N ILE A 670 -34.56 12.73 15.57
CA ILE A 670 -33.51 13.65 15.15
C ILE A 670 -33.17 13.40 13.68
N GLN A 671 -33.09 14.48 12.90
CA GLN A 671 -32.83 14.40 11.46
C GLN A 671 -31.96 15.57 10.98
N PHE A 672 -31.20 15.33 9.90
CA PHE A 672 -30.64 16.43 9.11
C PHE A 672 -31.77 17.25 8.49
N GLN A 673 -31.51 18.53 8.24
CA GLN A 673 -32.40 19.39 7.47
C GLN A 673 -31.94 19.46 6.00
N SER A 674 -32.67 20.17 5.14
CA SER A 674 -32.40 20.28 3.70
C SER A 674 -32.58 21.74 3.28
N GLY A 675 -32.12 22.09 2.08
CA GLY A 675 -32.15 23.44 1.54
C GLY A 675 -31.26 24.39 2.34
N ASP A 676 -31.75 25.61 2.54
CA ASP A 676 -31.14 26.65 3.37
C ASP A 676 -30.80 26.21 4.79
N ARG A 677 -31.55 25.25 5.32
CA ARG A 677 -31.34 24.68 6.65
C ARG A 677 -30.44 23.46 6.69
N SER A 678 -29.90 22.98 5.57
CA SER A 678 -29.02 21.79 5.54
C SER A 678 -27.93 21.75 6.65
N PRO A 679 -27.29 22.86 7.07
CA PRO A 679 -26.31 22.84 8.15
C PRO A 679 -26.85 22.49 9.54
N TYR A 680 -28.17 22.43 9.72
CA TYR A 680 -28.83 22.25 11.00
C TYR A 680 -29.35 20.83 11.22
N LEU A 681 -29.25 20.39 12.47
CA LEU A 681 -29.94 19.23 13.00
C LEU A 681 -31.16 19.71 13.76
N VAL A 682 -32.29 19.06 13.52
CA VAL A 682 -33.49 19.27 14.32
C VAL A 682 -33.78 18.00 15.11
N CYS A 683 -33.90 18.16 16.42
CA CYS A 683 -34.24 17.12 17.37
C CYS A 683 -35.53 17.52 18.10
N GLU A 684 -36.60 16.74 17.93
CA GLU A 684 -37.86 16.93 18.63
C GLU A 684 -38.07 15.79 19.65
N ILE A 685 -38.46 16.14 20.88
CA ILE A 685 -38.58 15.21 22.01
C ILE A 685 -39.91 15.45 22.75
N GLY A 686 -40.64 14.38 23.04
CA GLY A 686 -41.96 14.42 23.69
C GLY A 686 -42.44 13.02 24.12
N GLN A 687 -43.76 12.85 24.28
CA GLN A 687 -44.35 11.52 24.35
C GLN A 687 -44.35 10.88 22.94
N ALA A 688 -44.53 9.56 22.87
CA ALA A 688 -44.41 8.82 21.61
C ALA A 688 -45.35 9.33 20.50
N GLU A 689 -46.60 9.63 20.87
CA GLU A 689 -47.65 10.13 19.97
C GLU A 689 -47.39 11.57 19.51
N ASP A 690 -46.79 12.40 20.37
CA ASP A 690 -46.49 13.80 20.10
C ASP A 690 -45.49 13.96 18.94
N VAL A 691 -44.44 13.13 18.92
CA VAL A 691 -43.31 13.31 17.99
C VAL A 691 -43.53 12.59 16.66
N THR A 692 -43.90 11.31 16.70
CA THR A 692 -44.03 10.49 15.47
C THR A 692 -45.40 10.66 14.82
N GLY A 693 -46.45 10.78 15.62
CA GLY A 693 -47.84 10.97 15.18
C GLY A 693 -48.23 12.43 14.96
N GLY A 694 -47.48 13.38 15.54
CA GLY A 694 -47.70 14.82 15.34
C GLY A 694 -49.00 15.34 15.96
N SER A 695 -49.51 14.68 17.02
CA SER A 695 -50.76 15.03 17.70
C SER A 695 -50.66 16.28 18.58
N THR A 696 -49.47 16.59 19.09
CA THR A 696 -49.19 17.77 19.90
C THR A 696 -47.84 18.38 19.53
N THR A 697 -47.45 19.48 20.18
CA THR A 697 -46.19 20.19 19.90
C THR A 697 -45.07 19.70 20.82
N PRO A 698 -44.06 18.98 20.31
CA PRO A 698 -42.94 18.48 21.11
C PRO A 698 -41.91 19.57 21.44
N GLN A 699 -40.99 19.28 22.36
CA GLN A 699 -39.83 20.14 22.62
C GLN A 699 -38.86 20.07 21.44
N ARG A 700 -38.60 21.22 20.81
CA ARG A 700 -37.70 21.34 19.66
C ARG A 700 -36.32 21.86 20.07
N PHE A 701 -35.28 21.20 19.57
CA PHE A 701 -33.90 21.65 19.64
C PHE A 701 -33.32 21.72 18.24
N GLU A 702 -32.78 22.88 17.87
CA GLU A 702 -32.11 23.11 16.59
C GLU A 702 -30.69 23.60 16.86
N PHE A 703 -29.71 23.00 16.18
CA PHE A 703 -28.30 23.36 16.30
C PHE A 703 -27.53 22.90 15.08
N PRO A 704 -26.43 23.57 14.70
CA PRO A 704 -25.67 23.21 13.52
C PRO A 704 -24.89 21.88 13.71
N ILE A 705 -24.67 21.15 12.62
CA ILE A 705 -24.02 19.83 12.60
C ILE A 705 -22.62 19.80 13.22
N TRP A 706 -21.90 20.93 13.21
CA TRP A 706 -20.55 21.05 13.77
C TRP A 706 -20.53 21.40 15.26
N ASP A 707 -21.65 21.84 15.83
CA ASP A 707 -21.76 22.24 17.24
C ASP A 707 -22.48 21.23 18.12
N VAL A 708 -22.64 19.99 17.62
CA VAL A 708 -23.34 18.90 18.33
C VAL A 708 -22.81 18.65 19.75
N ARG A 709 -21.54 18.95 20.03
CA ARG A 709 -20.98 18.78 21.40
C ARG A 709 -21.55 19.74 22.42
N ASN A 710 -21.92 20.95 21.98
CA ASN A 710 -22.51 21.97 22.84
C ASN A 710 -24.04 21.93 22.85
N SER A 711 -24.65 21.06 22.04
CA SER A 711 -26.10 20.84 22.04
C SER A 711 -26.68 20.49 23.43
N PRO A 712 -27.97 20.79 23.67
CA PRO A 712 -28.66 20.48 24.92
C PRO A 712 -28.53 19.02 25.34
N ARG A 713 -28.51 18.75 26.66
CA ARG A 713 -28.24 17.41 27.22
C ARG A 713 -29.17 16.33 26.67
N LEU A 714 -30.44 16.66 26.43
CA LEU A 714 -31.45 15.73 25.89
C LEU A 714 -31.22 15.39 24.41
N ALA A 715 -30.73 16.35 23.61
CA ALA A 715 -30.48 16.16 22.17
C ALA A 715 -29.05 15.67 21.85
N ARG A 716 -28.10 15.81 22.77
CA ARG A 716 -26.68 15.52 22.54
C ARG A 716 -26.37 14.07 22.19
N SER A 717 -26.91 13.12 22.96
CA SER A 717 -26.65 11.69 22.70
C SER A 717 -27.27 11.23 21.37
N PRO A 718 -28.53 11.57 21.05
CA PRO A 718 -29.11 11.35 19.72
C PRO A 718 -28.30 11.98 18.58
N ALA A 719 -27.86 13.23 18.72
CA ALA A 719 -27.10 13.94 17.70
C ALA A 719 -25.75 13.29 17.41
N LEU A 720 -25.03 12.88 18.46
CA LEU A 720 -23.79 12.12 18.30
C LEU A 720 -24.03 10.75 17.63
N ALA A 721 -25.18 10.12 17.89
CA ALA A 721 -25.55 8.87 17.24
C ALA A 721 -25.86 9.06 15.75
N LEU A 722 -26.61 10.11 15.40
CA LEU A 722 -26.91 10.44 13.99
C LEU A 722 -25.63 10.77 13.21
N LEU A 723 -24.75 11.60 13.75
CA LEU A 723 -23.44 11.89 13.12
C LEU A 723 -22.54 10.65 12.99
N ALA A 724 -22.65 9.67 13.90
CA ALA A 724 -21.90 8.43 13.79
C ALA A 724 -22.46 7.50 12.71
N LEU A 725 -23.80 7.43 12.61
CA LEU A 725 -24.53 6.58 11.68
C LEU A 725 -24.67 7.19 10.28
N SER A 726 -24.49 8.50 10.10
CA SER A 726 -24.53 9.17 8.79
C SER A 726 -23.50 8.60 7.81
N ARG A 727 -22.39 8.05 8.30
CA ARG A 727 -21.39 7.35 7.48
C ARG A 727 -21.90 6.03 6.87
N LEU A 728 -22.98 5.49 7.42
CA LEU A 728 -23.70 4.33 6.91
C LEU A 728 -24.94 4.76 6.08
N GLY A 729 -25.09 6.06 5.80
CA GLY A 729 -26.21 6.62 5.07
C GLY A 729 -27.37 7.10 5.93
N ALA A 730 -27.28 7.05 7.27
CA ALA A 730 -28.39 7.46 8.12
C ALA A 730 -28.68 8.97 7.99
N CYS A 731 -29.93 9.33 7.75
CA CYS A 731 -30.37 10.72 7.65
C CYS A 731 -31.31 11.15 8.80
N SER A 732 -31.97 10.18 9.45
CA SER A 732 -32.86 10.41 10.59
C SER A 732 -32.83 9.20 11.55
N ILE A 733 -33.09 9.44 12.82
CA ILE A 733 -33.15 8.43 13.88
C ILE A 733 -34.37 8.70 14.76
N GLU A 734 -35.15 7.65 15.00
CA GLU A 734 -36.12 7.61 16.10
C GLU A 734 -35.47 6.95 17.31
N PHE A 735 -35.63 7.54 18.48
CA PHE A 735 -34.99 7.10 19.70
C PHE A 735 -35.89 7.21 20.92
N ALA A 736 -35.49 6.49 21.96
CA ALA A 736 -36.02 6.59 23.31
C ALA A 736 -34.91 6.92 24.30
N LEU A 737 -35.24 7.70 25.33
CA LEU A 737 -34.38 7.97 26.48
C LEU A 737 -34.99 7.33 27.72
N ARG A 738 -34.36 6.25 28.21
CA ARG A 738 -34.76 5.58 29.44
C ARG A 738 -33.71 5.78 30.51
N ARG A 739 -34.04 6.50 31.59
CA ARG A 739 -33.11 6.92 32.65
C ARG A 739 -31.88 7.63 32.08
N GLY A 740 -32.10 8.50 31.09
CA GLY A 740 -31.06 9.24 30.39
C GLY A 740 -30.15 8.43 29.46
N ARG A 741 -30.47 7.14 29.20
CA ARG A 741 -29.72 6.30 28.26
C ARG A 741 -30.44 6.21 26.92
N LEU A 742 -29.69 6.47 25.84
CA LEU A 742 -30.17 6.38 24.47
C LEU A 742 -30.42 4.94 24.04
N ILE A 743 -31.60 4.69 23.48
CA ILE A 743 -31.98 3.46 22.81
C ILE A 743 -32.48 3.85 21.42
N LEU A 744 -31.85 3.30 20.38
CA LEU A 744 -32.25 3.56 19.00
C LEU A 744 -33.41 2.63 18.64
N LEU A 745 -34.53 3.23 18.23
CA LEU A 745 -35.75 2.51 17.89
C LEU A 745 -35.83 2.26 16.38
N GLN A 746 -35.41 3.25 15.58
CA GLN A 746 -35.41 3.19 14.13
C GLN A 746 -34.32 4.08 13.55
N VAL A 747 -33.74 3.67 12.43
CA VAL A 747 -32.73 4.44 11.69
C VAL A 747 -33.17 4.48 10.24
N ASN A 748 -33.33 5.69 9.70
CA ASN A 748 -33.77 5.91 8.33
C ASN A 748 -32.58 6.33 7.46
N GLN A 749 -32.58 5.92 6.19
CA GLN A 749 -31.44 6.06 5.28
C GLN A 749 -31.77 6.95 4.08
N SER A 750 -30.81 7.81 3.71
CA SER A 750 -30.75 8.43 2.39
C SER A 750 -29.28 8.58 2.01
N LYS A 751 -28.86 7.90 0.93
CA LYS A 751 -27.44 7.82 0.56
C LYS A 751 -26.89 9.16 0.10
N SER A 752 -27.60 9.87 -0.79
CA SER A 752 -27.16 11.16 -1.33
C SER A 752 -27.06 12.23 -0.24
N ARG A 753 -28.16 12.39 0.51
CA ARG A 753 -28.27 13.33 1.63
C ARG A 753 -27.19 13.13 2.69
N ALA A 754 -27.02 11.90 3.16
CA ALA A 754 -26.02 11.62 4.19
C ALA A 754 -24.58 11.88 3.70
N CYS A 755 -24.29 11.65 2.41
CA CYS A 755 -23.00 11.99 1.82
C CYS A 755 -22.77 13.50 1.79
N ALA A 756 -23.75 14.29 1.38
CA ALA A 756 -23.65 15.74 1.32
C ALA A 756 -23.43 16.38 2.71
N GLU A 757 -24.14 15.90 3.72
CA GLU A 757 -23.97 16.32 5.11
C GLU A 757 -22.61 15.92 5.69
N ASN A 758 -22.13 14.72 5.33
CA ASN A 758 -20.79 14.28 5.72
C ASN A 758 -19.69 15.14 5.09
N ARG A 759 -19.87 15.62 3.85
CA ARG A 759 -18.95 16.57 3.20
C ARG A 759 -18.97 17.91 3.95
N LEU A 760 -20.16 18.43 4.26
CA LEU A 760 -20.34 19.67 5.00
C LEU A 760 -19.65 19.61 6.38
N LEU A 761 -19.83 18.51 7.13
CA LEU A 761 -19.18 18.30 8.43
C LEU A 761 -17.65 18.25 8.34
N GLN A 762 -17.09 17.67 7.27
CA GLN A 762 -15.64 17.62 7.06
C GLN A 762 -15.05 19.00 6.79
N LEU A 763 -15.84 19.87 6.16
CA LEU A 763 -15.45 21.22 5.76
C LEU A 763 -15.66 22.26 6.87
N ALA A 764 -16.47 21.98 7.90
CA ALA A 764 -16.75 22.91 8.99
C ALA A 764 -15.51 23.45 9.75
N ARG A 765 -14.34 22.83 9.60
CA ARG A 765 -13.06 23.30 10.21
C ARG A 765 -12.16 24.06 9.25
N LYS A 766 -12.59 24.22 8.00
CA LYS A 766 -11.84 24.91 6.97
C LYS A 766 -12.29 26.37 6.91
N ASN A 767 -11.35 27.21 6.53
CA ASN A 767 -11.67 28.56 6.12
C ASN A 767 -11.94 28.52 4.61
N ALA A 768 -12.84 29.37 4.15
CA ALA A 768 -13.13 29.53 2.74
C ALA A 768 -13.33 31.00 2.41
N VAL A 769 -13.18 31.31 1.13
CA VAL A 769 -13.51 32.59 0.52
C VAL A 769 -14.58 32.33 -0.52
N GLU A 770 -15.56 33.20 -0.62
CA GLU A 770 -16.56 33.08 -1.67
C GLU A 770 -15.94 33.40 -3.04
N VAL A 771 -16.24 32.60 -4.07
CA VAL A 771 -15.66 32.75 -5.40
C VAL A 771 -16.72 33.00 -6.46
N GLY A 772 -16.66 34.19 -7.07
CA GLY A 772 -17.55 34.60 -8.16
C GLY A 772 -18.96 34.96 -7.69
N SER A 773 -19.85 35.18 -8.65
CA SER A 773 -21.29 35.44 -8.45
C SER A 773 -22.08 34.18 -8.10
N ALA A 774 -23.21 34.39 -7.44
CA ALA A 774 -24.19 33.33 -7.19
C ALA A 774 -24.85 32.91 -8.50
N HIS A 775 -25.01 31.60 -8.68
CA HIS A 775 -25.67 31.04 -9.86
C HIS A 775 -27.19 31.14 -9.78
N ALA A 776 -27.87 30.90 -10.90
CA ALA A 776 -29.33 30.86 -10.96
C ALA A 776 -29.92 29.73 -10.10
N ASP A 777 -29.21 28.60 -9.99
CA ASP A 777 -29.68 27.39 -9.33
C ASP A 777 -28.51 26.55 -8.76
N PRO A 778 -28.78 25.62 -7.82
CA PRO A 778 -27.78 24.74 -7.22
C PRO A 778 -27.06 23.79 -8.19
N LEU A 779 -27.74 23.30 -9.23
CA LEU A 779 -27.13 22.40 -10.21
C LEU A 779 -26.01 23.13 -10.96
N SER A 780 -26.27 24.37 -11.38
CA SER A 780 -25.31 25.24 -12.04
C SER A 780 -24.07 25.48 -11.18
N ALA A 781 -24.25 25.81 -9.90
CA ALA A 781 -23.14 25.98 -8.96
C ALA A 781 -22.34 24.68 -8.76
N ALA A 782 -23.03 23.54 -8.64
CA ALA A 782 -22.41 22.23 -8.47
C ALA A 782 -21.59 21.81 -9.71
N VAL A 783 -22.11 22.01 -10.92
CA VAL A 783 -21.39 21.74 -12.17
C VAL A 783 -20.10 22.55 -12.23
N VAL A 784 -20.18 23.87 -11.99
CA VAL A 784 -18.97 24.71 -12.07
C VAL A 784 -17.98 24.40 -10.95
N ALA A 785 -18.45 24.11 -9.72
CA ALA A 785 -17.57 23.68 -8.63
C ALA A 785 -16.85 22.35 -8.97
N ALA A 786 -17.53 21.42 -9.66
CA ALA A 786 -16.94 20.14 -10.05
C ALA A 786 -15.80 20.29 -11.07
N LEU A 787 -15.75 21.39 -11.84
CA LEU A 787 -14.66 21.69 -12.78
C LEU A 787 -13.35 22.09 -12.06
N ALA A 788 -13.39 22.37 -10.75
CA ALA A 788 -12.24 22.74 -9.92
C ALA A 788 -12.10 21.79 -8.71
N PRO A 789 -11.66 20.54 -8.95
CA PRO A 789 -11.93 19.41 -8.06
C PRO A 789 -11.20 19.56 -6.72
N GLY A 790 -11.94 19.61 -5.61
CA GLY A 790 -11.41 19.58 -4.25
C GLY A 790 -10.84 20.90 -3.72
N HIS A 791 -10.97 21.99 -4.49
CA HIS A 791 -10.64 23.36 -4.04
C HIS A 791 -11.86 24.24 -3.96
N VAL A 792 -12.80 24.08 -4.90
CA VAL A 792 -14.08 24.79 -4.90
C VAL A 792 -15.19 23.81 -4.51
N ILE A 793 -16.06 24.26 -3.62
CA ILE A 793 -17.28 23.56 -3.22
C ILE A 793 -18.47 24.44 -3.57
N ALA A 794 -19.63 23.82 -3.81
CA ALA A 794 -20.89 24.54 -3.94
C ALA A 794 -21.76 24.32 -2.70
N TYR A 795 -22.50 25.35 -2.29
CA TYR A 795 -23.52 25.29 -1.25
C TYR A 795 -24.68 26.18 -1.67
N GLY A 796 -25.85 25.58 -1.90
CA GLY A 796 -26.95 26.24 -2.59
C GLY A 796 -26.51 26.65 -3.99
N ASN A 797 -26.75 27.91 -4.34
CA ASN A 797 -26.31 28.52 -5.60
C ASN A 797 -24.94 29.23 -5.51
N ARG A 798 -24.23 29.12 -4.38
CA ARG A 798 -22.95 29.81 -4.13
C ARG A 798 -21.77 28.86 -4.20
N ARG A 799 -20.60 29.38 -4.53
CA ARG A 799 -19.34 28.64 -4.58
C ARG A 799 -18.33 29.21 -3.60
N PHE A 800 -17.60 28.32 -2.96
CA PHE A 800 -16.60 28.67 -1.96
C PHE A 800 -15.27 28.01 -2.31
N CYS A 801 -14.19 28.79 -2.35
CA CYS A 801 -12.83 28.26 -2.46
C CYS A 801 -12.25 28.04 -1.07
N ILE A 802 -11.77 26.83 -0.82
CA ILE A 802 -11.14 26.47 0.45
C ILE A 802 -9.80 27.20 0.56
N ALA A 803 -9.61 27.95 1.65
CA ALA A 803 -8.36 28.60 1.97
C ALA A 803 -7.41 27.60 2.65
N GLU A 804 -6.31 27.28 1.98
CA GLU A 804 -5.29 26.35 2.47
C GLU A 804 -4.00 27.10 2.85
N PRO A 805 -3.27 26.65 3.88
CA PRO A 805 -1.97 27.24 4.22
C PRO A 805 -0.92 26.94 3.13
N ASP A 806 0.09 27.80 3.00
CA ASP A 806 1.18 27.68 2.01
C ASP A 806 1.81 26.28 1.93
N SER A 807 1.99 25.62 3.08
CA SER A 807 2.58 24.27 3.13
C SER A 807 1.70 23.21 2.45
N GLN A 808 0.38 23.35 2.55
CA GLN A 808 -0.60 22.48 1.91
C GLN A 808 -0.74 22.84 0.43
N LEU A 809 -0.75 24.13 0.09
CA LEU A 809 -0.72 24.63 -1.29
C LEU A 809 0.48 24.09 -2.08
N ARG A 810 1.68 24.09 -1.50
CA ARG A 810 2.87 23.50 -2.13
C ARG A 810 2.74 21.99 -2.38
N LYS A 811 2.05 21.26 -1.52
CA LYS A 811 1.78 19.82 -1.72
C LYS A 811 0.79 19.60 -2.86
N ILE A 812 -0.27 20.40 -2.89
CA ILE A 812 -1.29 20.37 -3.95
C ILE A 812 -0.64 20.69 -5.29
N LEU A 813 0.16 21.76 -5.36
CA LEU A 813 0.93 22.15 -6.55
C LEU A 813 1.79 20.99 -7.08
N LYS A 814 2.59 20.35 -6.22
CA LYS A 814 3.42 19.20 -6.62
C LYS A 814 2.60 18.02 -7.11
N SER A 815 1.45 17.76 -6.48
CA SER A 815 0.56 16.67 -6.87
C SER A 815 -0.06 16.90 -8.24
N ASP A 816 -0.52 18.13 -8.52
CA ASP A 816 -1.15 18.47 -9.79
C ASP A 816 -0.16 18.50 -10.95
N LEU A 817 1.02 19.06 -10.71
CA LEU A 817 2.10 19.05 -11.69
C LEU A 817 2.44 17.61 -12.12
N ARG A 818 2.57 16.69 -11.16
CA ARG A 818 2.81 15.27 -11.46
C ARG A 818 1.65 14.62 -12.20
N ALA A 819 0.41 14.92 -11.81
CA ALA A 819 -0.78 14.36 -12.46
C ALA A 819 -0.86 14.74 -13.95
N LEU A 820 -0.36 15.93 -14.31
CA LEU A 820 -0.27 16.41 -15.68
C LEU A 820 1.05 16.04 -16.38
N GLY A 821 1.91 15.23 -15.76
CA GLY A 821 3.17 14.76 -16.33
C GLY A 821 4.34 15.75 -16.23
N PHE A 822 4.20 16.86 -15.52
CA PHE A 822 5.31 17.79 -15.28
C PHE A 822 6.21 17.30 -14.13
N ASN A 823 7.51 17.55 -14.27
CA ASN A 823 8.45 17.41 -13.16
C ASN A 823 8.34 18.65 -12.24
N PRO A 824 7.90 18.51 -10.97
CA PRO A 824 7.70 19.67 -10.08
C PRO A 824 8.97 20.42 -9.70
N GLN A 825 10.15 19.86 -9.97
CA GLN A 825 11.44 20.51 -9.67
C GLN A 825 11.94 21.41 -10.80
N THR A 826 11.48 21.17 -12.04
CA THR A 826 12.01 21.84 -13.24
C THR A 826 10.93 22.58 -14.04
N VAL A 827 9.67 22.52 -13.63
CA VAL A 827 8.59 23.23 -14.30
C VAL A 827 8.68 24.73 -14.05
N GLU A 828 8.64 25.51 -15.13
CA GLU A 828 8.68 26.96 -15.14
C GLU A 828 7.38 27.48 -15.79
N PRO A 829 6.95 28.72 -15.52
CA PRO A 829 5.72 29.25 -16.10
C PRO A 829 5.64 29.22 -17.62
N LYS A 830 6.77 29.36 -18.32
CA LYS A 830 6.83 29.22 -19.80
C LYS A 830 6.40 27.83 -20.28
N HIS A 831 6.66 26.78 -19.51
CA HIS A 831 6.21 25.42 -19.83
C HIS A 831 4.69 25.28 -19.71
N LEU A 832 4.08 26.01 -18.76
CA LEU A 832 2.62 26.04 -18.60
C LEU A 832 1.96 26.84 -19.72
N VAL A 833 2.56 27.96 -20.14
CA VAL A 833 2.11 28.72 -21.33
C VAL A 833 2.14 27.83 -22.57
N ALA A 834 3.25 27.14 -22.83
CA ALA A 834 3.39 26.24 -23.97
C ALA A 834 2.38 25.08 -23.93
N TRP A 835 2.09 24.54 -22.74
CA TRP A 835 1.07 23.51 -22.57
C TRP A 835 -0.33 24.02 -22.96
N VAL A 836 -0.71 25.21 -22.52
CA VAL A 836 -2.00 25.83 -22.88
C VAL A 836 -2.07 26.09 -24.38
N ASP A 837 -1.01 26.63 -24.98
CA ASP A 837 -0.93 26.87 -26.43
C ASP A 837 -1.11 25.57 -27.24
N LEU A 838 -0.49 24.47 -26.80
CA LEU A 838 -0.66 23.15 -27.41
C LEU A 838 -2.09 22.62 -27.25
N TYR A 839 -2.70 22.82 -26.07
CA TYR A 839 -4.07 22.40 -25.82
C TYR A 839 -5.07 23.14 -26.72
N CYS A 840 -4.91 24.45 -26.90
CA CYS A 840 -5.74 25.26 -27.80
C CYS A 840 -5.69 24.81 -29.27
N ARG A 841 -4.56 24.23 -29.69
CA ARG A 841 -4.35 23.74 -31.07
C ARG A 841 -4.94 22.34 -31.31
N ALA A 842 -5.27 21.60 -30.25
CA ALA A 842 -5.94 20.31 -30.39
C ALA A 842 -7.42 20.50 -30.77
N THR A 843 -8.02 19.55 -31.48
CA THR A 843 -9.47 19.56 -31.83
C THR A 843 -10.39 19.22 -30.64
N CYS A 844 -9.82 18.62 -29.59
CA CYS A 844 -10.48 18.18 -28.36
C CYS A 844 -11.37 19.23 -27.64
N PRO A 845 -11.10 20.55 -27.65
CA PRO A 845 -11.92 21.55 -26.96
C PRO A 845 -13.38 21.60 -27.41
N SER A 846 -13.71 21.17 -28.64
CA SER A 846 -15.06 21.25 -29.21
C SER A 846 -15.91 19.97 -29.03
N GLU A 847 -15.36 18.88 -28.50
CA GLU A 847 -16.08 17.60 -28.38
C GLU A 847 -17.17 17.65 -27.30
N GLY A 848 -18.44 17.50 -27.69
CA GLY A 848 -19.57 17.28 -26.79
C GLY A 848 -19.67 15.83 -26.29
N CYS A 849 -20.74 15.51 -25.57
CA CYS A 849 -21.08 14.15 -25.12
C CYS A 849 -22.58 13.88 -25.24
N ARG A 850 -23.00 12.61 -25.08
CA ARG A 850 -24.43 12.27 -25.06
C ARG A 850 -25.04 12.68 -23.73
N ALA A 851 -26.36 12.87 -23.71
CA ALA A 851 -27.16 13.12 -22.51
C ALA A 851 -27.32 11.82 -21.68
N ASP A 852 -26.20 11.25 -21.25
CA ASP A 852 -26.13 10.13 -20.32
C ASP A 852 -25.42 10.57 -19.03
N LEU A 853 -25.96 10.14 -17.89
CA LEU A 853 -25.44 10.54 -16.57
C LEU A 853 -23.96 10.19 -16.41
N GLY A 854 -23.55 8.99 -16.84
CA GLY A 854 -22.18 8.52 -16.75
C GLY A 854 -21.25 9.30 -17.68
N GLU A 855 -21.66 9.51 -18.93
CA GLU A 855 -20.88 10.26 -19.91
C GLU A 855 -20.67 11.73 -19.50
N VAL A 856 -21.72 12.42 -19.03
CA VAL A 856 -21.63 13.82 -18.57
C VAL A 856 -20.72 13.96 -17.35
N VAL A 857 -20.86 13.07 -16.36
CA VAL A 857 -19.97 13.06 -15.18
C VAL A 857 -18.52 12.82 -15.60
N GLN A 858 -18.27 11.89 -16.53
CA GLN A 858 -16.93 11.61 -17.02
C GLN A 858 -16.35 12.80 -17.80
N ALA A 859 -17.16 13.48 -18.61
CA ALA A 859 -16.74 14.68 -19.34
C ALA A 859 -16.33 15.81 -18.40
N ILE A 860 -17.14 16.09 -17.36
CA ILE A 860 -16.82 17.09 -16.33
C ILE A 860 -15.54 16.71 -15.57
N LYS A 861 -15.39 15.44 -15.17
CA LYS A 861 -14.17 14.94 -14.49
C LYS A 861 -12.93 15.07 -15.38
N LYS A 862 -13.03 14.78 -16.68
CA LYS A 862 -11.92 14.95 -17.64
C LYS A 862 -11.47 16.42 -17.71
N VAL A 863 -12.40 17.37 -17.72
CA VAL A 863 -12.07 18.81 -17.68
C VAL A 863 -11.43 19.20 -16.35
N ALA A 864 -12.00 18.72 -15.25
CA ALA A 864 -11.50 18.93 -13.90
C ALA A 864 -10.06 18.43 -13.72
N ASP A 865 -9.76 17.23 -14.24
CA ASP A 865 -8.44 16.60 -14.15
C ASP A 865 -7.40 17.17 -15.12
N THR A 866 -7.80 17.99 -16.09
CA THR A 866 -6.89 18.62 -17.05
C THR A 866 -6.83 20.14 -16.84
N LEU A 867 -7.79 20.87 -17.43
CA LEU A 867 -7.85 22.33 -17.38
C LEU A 867 -8.10 22.84 -15.96
N GLY A 868 -8.93 22.15 -15.18
CA GLY A 868 -9.16 22.47 -13.77
C GLY A 868 -7.86 22.41 -12.93
N ARG A 869 -7.02 21.40 -13.18
CA ARG A 869 -5.69 21.29 -12.54
C ARG A 869 -4.72 22.36 -13.01
N ILE A 870 -4.67 22.70 -14.30
CA ILE A 870 -3.83 23.81 -14.81
C ILE A 870 -4.23 25.14 -14.17
N ASN A 871 -5.54 25.42 -14.13
CA ASN A 871 -6.07 26.60 -13.47
C ASN A 871 -5.66 26.66 -11.99
N ARG A 872 -5.75 25.52 -11.28
CA ARG A 872 -5.33 25.41 -9.88
C ARG A 872 -3.82 25.56 -9.72
N ILE A 873 -2.99 25.01 -10.60
CA ILE A 873 -1.53 25.16 -10.61
C ILE A 873 -1.18 26.64 -10.70
N ALA A 874 -1.71 27.35 -11.71
CA ALA A 874 -1.44 28.76 -11.92
C ALA A 874 -1.92 29.60 -10.71
N SER A 875 -3.13 29.35 -10.23
CA SER A 875 -3.67 30.03 -9.04
C SER A 875 -2.82 29.78 -7.79
N THR A 876 -2.32 28.55 -7.60
CA THR A 876 -1.49 28.18 -6.46
C THR A 876 -0.11 28.83 -6.54
N MET A 877 0.53 28.83 -7.72
CA MET A 877 1.82 29.48 -7.94
C MET A 877 1.75 30.99 -7.70
N LEU A 878 0.67 31.64 -8.13
CA LEU A 878 0.40 33.05 -7.85
C LEU A 878 0.21 33.30 -6.34
N ALA A 879 -0.56 32.45 -5.65
CA ALA A 879 -0.81 32.58 -4.22
C ALA A 879 0.47 32.48 -3.38
N ILE A 880 1.38 31.57 -3.72
CA ILE A 880 2.70 31.44 -3.06
C ILE A 880 3.76 32.42 -3.59
N ARG A 881 3.35 33.42 -4.38
CA ARG A 881 4.17 34.51 -4.92
C ARG A 881 5.37 34.05 -5.76
N LEU A 882 5.22 32.97 -6.53
CA LEU A 882 6.20 32.64 -7.58
C LEU A 882 6.04 33.65 -8.71
N ARG A 883 6.96 34.62 -8.78
CA ARG A 883 7.01 35.61 -9.86
C ARG A 883 7.85 35.08 -11.00
N SER A 884 7.40 35.34 -12.22
CA SER A 884 8.19 35.14 -13.44
C SER A 884 7.79 36.24 -14.40
N ASP A 885 8.79 36.87 -14.99
CA ASP A 885 8.59 37.87 -16.02
C ASP A 885 8.33 37.16 -17.36
N TRP A 886 7.83 37.91 -18.33
CA TRP A 886 7.63 37.39 -19.68
C TRP A 886 8.97 37.25 -20.41
N ASP A 887 9.15 36.15 -21.13
CA ASP A 887 10.27 35.97 -22.08
C ASP A 887 10.03 36.73 -23.41
N GLY A 888 9.19 37.78 -23.41
CA GLY A 888 8.73 38.53 -24.59
C GLY A 888 7.64 39.57 -24.24
N GLU A 889 6.88 40.03 -25.24
CA GLU A 889 5.77 40.97 -25.01
C GLU A 889 4.66 40.33 -24.15
N PRO A 890 4.09 41.07 -23.17
CA PRO A 890 2.94 40.61 -22.40
C PRO A 890 1.78 40.21 -23.31
N ARG A 891 1.20 39.02 -23.06
CA ARG A 891 0.04 38.56 -23.82
C ARG A 891 -1.25 39.17 -23.28
N ILE A 892 -2.22 39.41 -24.15
CA ILE A 892 -3.57 39.84 -23.77
C ILE A 892 -4.29 38.69 -23.04
N LEU A 893 -5.07 39.02 -22.00
CA LEU A 893 -5.92 38.07 -21.28
C LEU A 893 -7.06 37.55 -22.18
N PRO A 894 -7.18 36.23 -22.38
CA PRO A 894 -8.27 35.63 -23.15
C PRO A 894 -9.67 36.09 -22.75
N SER A 895 -9.94 36.27 -21.46
CA SER A 895 -11.25 36.74 -20.97
C SER A 895 -11.56 38.15 -21.46
N SER A 896 -10.57 39.05 -21.52
CA SER A 896 -10.74 40.41 -22.05
C SER A 896 -10.96 40.43 -23.57
N GLN A 897 -10.37 39.48 -24.30
CA GLN A 897 -10.62 39.34 -25.75
C GLN A 897 -12.07 38.91 -26.01
N VAL A 898 -12.57 37.94 -25.23
CA VAL A 898 -13.98 37.51 -25.29
C VAL A 898 -14.91 38.68 -24.95
N GLY A 899 -14.58 39.47 -23.92
CA GLY A 899 -15.38 40.63 -23.53
C GLY A 899 -15.40 41.74 -24.57
N ALA A 900 -14.26 42.06 -25.20
CA ALA A 900 -14.21 43.03 -26.30
C ALA A 900 -15.09 42.61 -27.49
N LEU A 901 -15.08 41.32 -27.87
CA LEU A 901 -15.94 40.80 -28.94
C LEU A 901 -17.43 40.95 -28.61
N LEU A 902 -17.82 40.73 -27.35
CA LEU A 902 -19.20 40.90 -26.90
C LEU A 902 -19.66 42.37 -27.00
N VAL A 903 -18.80 43.33 -26.65
CA VAL A 903 -19.09 44.77 -26.78
C VAL A 903 -19.28 45.18 -28.24
N GLU A 904 -18.54 44.55 -29.15
CA GLU A 904 -18.67 44.75 -30.60
C GLU A 904 -19.92 44.09 -31.21
N GLY A 905 -20.72 43.37 -30.40
CA GLY A 905 -21.94 42.71 -30.83
C GLY A 905 -21.73 41.30 -31.41
N ASN A 906 -20.51 40.78 -31.36
CA ASN A 906 -20.18 39.42 -31.80
C ASN A 906 -20.63 38.36 -30.75
N ASP A 907 -20.47 37.08 -31.07
CA ASP A 907 -20.71 35.99 -30.13
C ASP A 907 -19.49 35.78 -29.22
N ALA A 908 -19.71 35.27 -28.00
CA ALA A 908 -18.62 35.00 -27.04
C ALA A 908 -17.77 33.83 -27.54
N GLU A 909 -16.62 34.14 -28.15
CA GLU A 909 -15.69 33.14 -28.67
C GLU A 909 -14.23 33.47 -28.34
N TRP A 910 -13.41 32.43 -28.23
CA TRP A 910 -11.97 32.56 -28.14
C TRP A 910 -11.30 31.51 -29.03
N ALA A 911 -10.37 31.96 -29.89
CA ALA A 911 -9.72 31.12 -30.89
C ALA A 911 -10.70 30.33 -31.79
N GLY A 912 -11.87 30.92 -32.10
CA GLY A 912 -12.92 30.31 -32.93
C GLY A 912 -13.79 29.28 -32.20
N PHE A 913 -13.68 29.16 -30.88
CA PHE A 913 -14.53 28.29 -30.08
C PHE A 913 -15.50 29.09 -29.21
N PRO A 914 -16.80 28.74 -29.17
CA PRO A 914 -17.77 29.38 -28.28
C PRO A 914 -17.43 29.17 -26.80
N VAL A 915 -17.66 30.19 -25.97
CA VAL A 915 -17.31 30.22 -24.55
C VAL A 915 -18.55 30.44 -23.68
N CYS A 916 -18.76 29.60 -22.66
CA CYS A 916 -19.70 29.90 -21.58
C CYS A 916 -19.03 30.73 -20.46
N PRO A 917 -19.73 31.72 -19.86
CA PRO A 917 -19.29 32.36 -18.62
C PRO A 917 -19.27 31.35 -17.47
N LEU A 918 -18.28 31.44 -16.58
CA LEU A 918 -18.16 30.52 -15.43
C LEU A 918 -18.93 30.97 -14.21
N ALA A 919 -19.14 32.27 -13.98
CA ALA A 919 -19.87 32.75 -12.81
C ALA A 919 -21.37 32.93 -13.09
N GLY A 920 -21.73 33.13 -14.36
CA GLY A 920 -23.09 33.32 -14.87
C GLY A 920 -23.62 32.07 -15.56
N PHE A 921 -22.88 30.96 -15.49
CA PHE A 921 -23.34 29.68 -15.99
C PHE A 921 -24.68 29.33 -15.35
N SER A 922 -25.66 29.05 -16.20
CA SER A 922 -26.92 28.42 -15.84
C SER A 922 -27.10 27.19 -16.71
N ALA A 923 -27.25 26.03 -16.06
CA ALA A 923 -27.47 24.75 -16.71
C ALA A 923 -28.80 24.69 -17.48
N LEU A 924 -29.76 25.55 -17.10
CA LEU A 924 -31.12 25.57 -17.64
C LEU A 924 -31.41 26.76 -18.57
N ALA A 925 -30.53 27.77 -18.64
CA ALA A 925 -30.74 28.97 -19.47
C ALA A 925 -30.53 28.72 -20.98
N GLU A 926 -31.00 29.63 -21.83
CA GLU A 926 -30.73 29.59 -23.28
C GLU A 926 -29.39 30.27 -23.62
N LEU A 927 -28.83 29.95 -24.79
CA LEU A 927 -27.51 30.44 -25.25
C LEU A 927 -27.39 31.98 -25.32
N ARG A 928 -28.51 32.69 -25.44
CA ARG A 928 -28.53 34.15 -25.63
C ARG A 928 -28.44 34.94 -24.32
N ASP A 929 -28.67 34.29 -23.18
CA ASP A 929 -28.78 34.95 -21.87
C ASP A 929 -27.42 35.32 -21.26
N TYR A 930 -26.31 34.89 -21.87
CA TYR A 930 -24.95 35.06 -21.34
C TYR A 930 -24.24 36.35 -21.78
N LYS A 931 -24.86 37.18 -22.63
CA LYS A 931 -24.21 38.37 -23.23
C LYS A 931 -24.04 39.57 -22.29
N ALA A 932 -24.70 39.58 -21.13
CA ALA A 932 -24.89 40.82 -20.37
C ALA A 932 -23.74 41.17 -19.41
N ASP A 933 -23.13 40.25 -18.66
CA ASP A 933 -22.13 40.63 -17.65
C ASP A 933 -21.25 39.42 -17.29
N GLU A 934 -19.94 39.47 -17.59
CA GLU A 934 -18.88 38.76 -16.83
C GLU A 934 -17.46 38.91 -17.39
N PHE A 935 -17.33 39.22 -18.67
CA PHE A 935 -16.03 39.41 -19.30
C PHE A 935 -15.61 40.89 -19.27
N PRO A 936 -14.34 41.22 -18.96
CA PRO A 936 -13.87 42.60 -19.01
C PRO A 936 -14.07 43.19 -20.41
N SER A 937 -14.70 44.37 -20.50
CA SER A 937 -14.93 45.05 -21.78
C SER A 937 -13.65 45.63 -22.39
N ASP A 938 -12.67 45.95 -21.54
CA ASP A 938 -11.40 46.54 -21.95
C ASP A 938 -10.36 45.45 -22.23
N VAL A 939 -9.55 45.61 -23.28
CA VAL A 939 -8.43 44.73 -23.60
C VAL A 939 -7.33 44.89 -22.54
N ILE A 940 -7.03 43.82 -21.80
CA ILE A 940 -6.08 43.85 -20.68
C ILE A 940 -4.86 42.99 -21.00
N GLU A 941 -3.67 43.56 -20.85
CA GLU A 941 -2.41 42.82 -20.90
C GLU A 941 -2.15 42.06 -19.59
N ALA A 942 -1.71 40.82 -19.71
CA ALA A 942 -1.41 39.97 -18.57
C ALA A 942 -0.10 40.38 -17.90
N THR A 943 -0.18 40.72 -16.61
CA THR A 943 0.97 41.16 -15.81
C THR A 943 2.06 40.11 -15.61
N SER A 944 1.77 38.82 -15.83
CA SER A 944 2.76 37.73 -15.81
C SER A 944 2.26 36.52 -16.60
N PRO A 945 3.15 35.59 -16.99
CA PRO A 945 2.79 34.33 -17.65
C PRO A 945 1.77 33.51 -16.86
N LEU A 946 1.88 33.48 -15.52
CA LEU A 946 0.97 32.71 -14.67
C LEU A 946 -0.45 33.32 -14.61
N VAL A 947 -0.55 34.65 -14.64
CA VAL A 947 -1.85 35.34 -14.73
C VAL A 947 -2.53 34.99 -16.04
N TRP A 948 -1.78 35.00 -17.15
CA TRP A 948 -2.30 34.59 -18.45
C TRP A 948 -2.72 33.12 -18.49
N VAL A 949 -1.90 32.18 -17.97
CA VAL A 949 -2.25 30.75 -17.92
C VAL A 949 -3.52 30.50 -17.11
N LYS A 950 -3.68 31.18 -15.97
CA LYS A 950 -4.89 31.07 -15.15
C LYS A 950 -6.13 31.52 -15.94
N ASP A 951 -6.03 32.67 -16.61
CA ASP A 951 -7.13 33.24 -17.38
C ASP A 951 -7.49 32.37 -18.60
N ALA A 952 -6.49 31.97 -19.38
CA ALA A 952 -6.64 31.08 -20.52
C ALA A 952 -7.27 29.74 -20.14
N ALA A 953 -6.81 29.12 -19.04
CA ALA A 953 -7.41 27.89 -18.54
C ALA A 953 -8.88 28.09 -18.11
N SER A 954 -9.23 29.25 -17.56
CA SER A 954 -10.62 29.56 -17.20
C SER A 954 -11.51 29.67 -18.45
N VAL A 955 -11.04 30.37 -19.49
CA VAL A 955 -11.75 30.48 -20.78
C VAL A 955 -11.90 29.11 -21.44
N LEU A 956 -10.85 28.28 -21.45
CA LEU A 956 -10.93 26.91 -21.98
C LEU A 956 -11.89 26.01 -21.21
N ILE A 957 -12.00 26.15 -19.88
CA ILE A 957 -13.04 25.47 -19.10
C ILE A 957 -14.41 25.93 -19.57
N GLY A 958 -14.60 27.23 -19.82
CA GLY A 958 -15.83 27.79 -20.41
C GLY A 958 -16.16 27.23 -21.79
N VAL A 959 -15.16 27.03 -22.65
CA VAL A 959 -15.32 26.36 -23.96
C VAL A 959 -15.78 24.91 -23.79
N ARG A 960 -15.13 24.16 -22.90
CA ARG A 960 -15.52 22.77 -22.63
C ARG A 960 -16.92 22.67 -22.04
N LEU A 961 -17.26 23.60 -21.14
CA LEU A 961 -18.58 23.67 -20.53
C LEU A 961 -19.65 23.96 -21.57
N PHE A 962 -19.38 24.86 -22.53
CA PHE A 962 -20.26 25.12 -23.66
C PHE A 962 -20.54 23.84 -24.47
N ALA A 963 -19.50 23.07 -24.79
CA ALA A 963 -19.63 21.85 -25.59
C ALA A 963 -20.50 20.75 -24.92
N ILE A 964 -20.49 20.65 -23.58
CA ILE A 964 -21.27 19.66 -22.83
C ILE A 964 -22.62 20.19 -22.31
N ARG A 965 -22.85 21.50 -22.38
CA ARG A 965 -24.03 22.18 -21.81
C ARG A 965 -25.34 21.57 -22.26
N LYS A 966 -25.47 21.25 -23.55
CA LYS A 966 -26.69 20.65 -24.10
C LYS A 966 -27.03 19.33 -23.41
N ALA A 967 -26.03 18.45 -23.22
CA ALA A 967 -26.24 17.17 -22.54
C ALA A 967 -26.64 17.34 -21.06
N ILE A 968 -26.12 18.37 -20.38
CA ILE A 968 -26.51 18.72 -19.01
C ILE A 968 -27.97 19.18 -18.98
N ALA A 969 -28.36 20.07 -19.90
CA ALA A 969 -29.73 20.59 -20.00
C ALA A 969 -30.73 19.46 -20.34
N ASP A 970 -30.38 18.58 -21.28
CA ASP A 970 -31.20 17.43 -21.68
C ASP A 970 -31.40 16.47 -20.49
N LEU A 971 -30.35 16.15 -19.72
CA LEU A 971 -30.48 15.34 -18.49
C LEU A 971 -31.37 16.00 -17.44
N ALA A 972 -31.29 17.33 -17.30
CA ALA A 972 -32.12 18.06 -16.37
C ALA A 972 -33.59 18.05 -16.80
N PHE A 973 -33.86 18.19 -18.10
CA PHE A 973 -35.19 18.08 -18.69
C PHE A 973 -35.79 16.68 -18.50
N ASP A 974 -34.96 15.63 -18.57
CA ASP A 974 -35.34 14.24 -18.27
C ASP A 974 -35.56 13.96 -16.76
N GLY A 975 -35.48 14.99 -15.90
CA GLY A 975 -35.69 14.86 -14.46
C GLY A 975 -34.49 14.29 -13.68
N LYS A 976 -33.32 14.11 -14.32
CA LYS A 976 -32.10 13.55 -13.71
C LYS A 976 -31.16 14.60 -13.12
N ALA A 977 -31.63 15.84 -12.98
CA ALA A 977 -30.85 16.96 -12.44
C ALA A 977 -30.27 16.68 -11.05
N GLN A 978 -31.07 16.09 -10.16
CA GLN A 978 -30.63 15.74 -8.81
C GLN A 978 -29.59 14.62 -8.81
N GLU A 979 -29.80 13.58 -9.62
CA GLU A 979 -28.85 12.47 -9.77
C GLU A 979 -27.49 12.95 -10.30
N LEU A 980 -27.49 13.90 -11.24
CA LEU A 980 -26.28 14.53 -11.74
C LEU A 980 -25.56 15.30 -10.63
N MET A 981 -26.26 16.14 -9.87
CA MET A 981 -25.67 16.88 -8.75
C MET A 981 -25.08 15.95 -7.69
N ASP A 982 -25.79 14.87 -7.35
CA ASP A 982 -25.34 13.86 -6.40
C ASP A 982 -24.07 13.13 -6.89
N ALA A 983 -24.01 12.78 -8.18
CA ALA A 983 -22.89 12.09 -8.81
C ALA A 983 -21.62 12.95 -8.97
N LEU A 984 -21.78 14.27 -9.08
CA LEU A 984 -20.66 15.21 -9.13
C LEU A 984 -19.97 15.40 -7.77
N GLU A 985 -20.69 15.17 -6.67
CA GLU A 985 -20.20 15.25 -5.29
C GLU A 985 -19.59 16.61 -4.87
N SER A 986 -19.81 17.66 -5.67
CA SER A 986 -19.30 19.03 -5.44
C SER A 986 -20.23 19.87 -4.55
N GLN A 987 -21.53 19.54 -4.51
CA GLN A 987 -22.50 20.18 -3.63
C GLN A 987 -22.35 19.66 -2.19
N VAL A 988 -22.23 20.60 -1.26
CA VAL A 988 -22.23 20.33 0.18
C VAL A 988 -23.58 20.74 0.76
N GLY A 989 -24.09 19.90 1.64
CA GLY A 989 -25.48 19.98 2.07
C GLY A 989 -26.50 19.49 1.03
N ASP A 990 -27.71 19.22 1.49
CA ASP A 990 -28.78 18.61 0.71
C ASP A 990 -29.66 19.69 0.06
N TRP A 991 -29.55 19.87 -1.25
CA TRP A 991 -30.23 20.90 -2.03
C TRP A 991 -31.03 20.29 -3.18
N ARG A 992 -32.08 20.98 -3.64
CA ARG A 992 -32.81 20.60 -4.86
C ARG A 992 -32.25 21.32 -6.07
N ALA A 993 -32.06 20.60 -7.17
CA ALA A 993 -31.50 21.15 -8.40
C ALA A 993 -32.31 22.33 -9.01
N VAL A 994 -33.61 22.42 -8.76
CA VAL A 994 -34.53 23.42 -9.36
C VAL A 994 -34.82 24.60 -8.42
N GLU A 995 -34.21 24.63 -7.23
CA GLU A 995 -34.49 25.65 -6.22
C GLU A 995 -33.80 26.97 -6.57
N GLN A 996 -34.55 27.95 -7.09
CA GLN A 996 -34.02 29.29 -7.32
C GLN A 996 -33.91 30.05 -5.99
N LEU A 997 -32.71 30.54 -5.67
CA LEU A 997 -32.44 31.35 -4.49
C LEU A 997 -32.15 32.79 -4.91
N PRO A 998 -32.58 33.80 -4.13
CA PRO A 998 -32.25 35.18 -4.43
C PRO A 998 -30.74 35.44 -4.40
N LEU A 999 -30.30 36.47 -5.12
CA LEU A 999 -28.92 36.97 -5.07
C LEU A 999 -28.54 37.32 -3.62
N ALA A 1000 -27.50 36.68 -3.11
CA ALA A 1000 -26.96 36.93 -1.79
C ALA A 1000 -26.30 38.33 -1.72
N PRO A 1001 -26.25 38.97 -0.52
CA PRO A 1001 -25.53 40.22 -0.33
C PRO A 1001 -24.01 40.09 -0.54
N ALA A 1002 -23.30 41.21 -0.47
CA ALA A 1002 -21.90 41.40 -0.83
C ALA A 1002 -20.96 40.22 -0.50
N TYR A 1003 -20.12 39.87 -1.48
CA TYR A 1003 -19.16 38.77 -1.42
C TYR A 1003 -18.24 38.88 -0.22
N ASN A 1004 -18.05 37.77 0.49
CA ASN A 1004 -17.02 37.71 1.50
C ASN A 1004 -15.67 37.35 0.87
N THR A 1005 -14.83 38.38 0.69
CA THR A 1005 -13.50 38.26 0.09
C THR A 1005 -12.42 37.85 1.09
N GLU A 1006 -12.72 37.88 2.40
CA GLU A 1006 -11.77 37.47 3.44
C GLU A 1006 -11.98 36.01 3.86
N PRO A 1007 -10.90 35.24 4.11
CA PRO A 1007 -11.02 33.86 4.57
C PRO A 1007 -11.75 33.79 5.92
N GLN A 1008 -12.93 33.16 5.93
CA GLN A 1008 -13.70 32.93 7.16
C GLN A 1008 -13.99 31.44 7.35
N PRO A 1009 -14.19 30.99 8.60
CA PRO A 1009 -14.64 29.63 8.87
C PRO A 1009 -15.94 29.35 8.13
N ILE A 1010 -16.03 28.20 7.45
CA ILE A 1010 -17.25 27.77 6.75
C ILE A 1010 -18.52 27.91 7.61
N PRO A 1011 -18.52 27.56 8.91
CA PRO A 1011 -19.66 27.82 9.78
C PRO A 1011 -20.18 29.26 9.74
N ALA A 1012 -19.29 30.24 9.81
CA ALA A 1012 -19.66 31.67 9.80
C ALA A 1012 -20.24 32.10 8.45
N LEU A 1013 -19.75 31.53 7.34
CA LEU A 1013 -20.25 31.79 6.00
C LEU A 1013 -21.64 31.22 5.76
N LEU A 1014 -21.97 30.09 6.41
CA LEU A 1014 -23.20 29.33 6.14
C LEU A 1014 -24.34 29.63 7.11
N THR A 1015 -24.09 30.17 8.30
CA THR A 1015 -25.13 30.49 9.31
C THR A 1015 -25.61 31.94 9.27
N GLY A 1016 -25.27 32.69 8.21
CA GLY A 1016 -25.50 34.14 8.11
C GLY A 1016 -26.95 34.58 7.82
N ALA A 1017 -27.90 33.66 7.66
CA ALA A 1017 -29.32 33.98 7.49
C ALA A 1017 -30.07 33.74 8.81
N SER A 1018 -30.94 34.68 9.19
CA SER A 1018 -31.88 34.49 10.30
C SER A 1018 -32.80 33.31 10.00
N ASN A 1019 -32.73 32.25 10.82
CA ASN A 1019 -33.61 31.09 10.65
C ASN A 1019 -35.04 31.47 11.04
N PRO A 1020 -36.06 31.16 10.20
CA PRO A 1020 -37.46 31.27 10.60
C PRO A 1020 -37.71 30.45 11.87
N GLU A 1021 -38.41 30.97 12.87
CA GLU A 1021 -38.68 30.18 14.08
C GLU A 1021 -39.70 29.04 13.80
N PHE A 1022 -40.61 29.29 12.84
CA PHE A 1022 -41.79 28.43 12.60
C PHE A 1022 -41.95 27.95 11.14
N GLY A 1023 -41.08 28.35 10.21
CA GLY A 1023 -41.24 28.09 8.78
C GLY A 1023 -40.11 27.28 8.12
N TRP A 1024 -40.44 26.29 7.29
CA TRP A 1024 -39.48 25.48 6.53
C TRP A 1024 -39.79 25.51 5.05
N ARG A 1025 -38.74 25.61 4.22
CA ARG A 1025 -38.83 25.62 2.75
C ARG A 1025 -39.77 26.71 2.22
N ILE A 1026 -39.86 27.82 2.94
CA ILE A 1026 -40.67 28.97 2.50
C ILE A 1026 -39.83 29.78 1.51
N PRO A 1027 -40.31 29.99 0.28
CA PRO A 1027 -39.66 30.87 -0.66
C PRO A 1027 -39.41 32.25 -0.07
N MET A 1028 -38.28 32.87 -0.40
CA MET A 1028 -37.91 34.21 0.07
C MET A 1028 -38.91 35.31 -0.30
N ALA A 1029 -39.66 35.15 -1.40
CA ALA A 1029 -40.74 36.06 -1.77
C ALA A 1029 -41.97 35.99 -0.82
N GLY A 1030 -42.01 34.96 0.01
CA GLY A 1030 -43.20 34.51 0.73
C GLY A 1030 -44.12 33.66 -0.15
N LEU A 1031 -45.21 33.16 0.44
CA LEU A 1031 -46.23 32.38 -0.25
C LEU A 1031 -47.56 33.08 -0.10
N GLU A 1032 -48.20 33.42 -1.21
CA GLU A 1032 -49.57 33.90 -1.21
C GLU A 1032 -50.52 32.79 -1.63
N GLY A 1033 -51.63 32.62 -0.94
CA GLY A 1033 -52.61 31.61 -1.28
C GLY A 1033 -53.90 31.71 -0.48
N VAL A 1034 -54.91 30.99 -0.97
CA VAL A 1034 -56.19 30.84 -0.28
C VAL A 1034 -56.06 29.72 0.75
N ILE A 1035 -56.54 29.97 1.97
CA ILE A 1035 -56.59 28.97 3.02
C ILE A 1035 -57.63 27.90 2.70
N THR A 1036 -57.22 26.65 2.83
CA THR A 1036 -58.04 25.46 2.64
C THR A 1036 -57.95 24.58 3.88
N THR A 1037 -59.03 23.88 4.21
CA THR A 1037 -59.05 22.85 5.26
C THR A 1037 -59.18 21.46 4.62
N PRO A 1038 -58.90 20.37 5.35
CA PRO A 1038 -59.06 19.00 4.85
C PRO A 1038 -60.44 18.72 4.22
N ASP A 1039 -61.49 19.39 4.72
CA ASP A 1039 -62.88 19.20 4.26
C ASP A 1039 -63.24 20.06 3.03
N SER A 1040 -62.45 21.10 2.72
CA SER A 1040 -62.79 22.10 1.68
C SER A 1040 -62.49 21.66 0.24
N GLY A 1041 -61.60 20.68 0.04
CA GLY A 1041 -61.36 20.03 -1.26
C GLY A 1041 -60.76 20.88 -2.39
N VAL A 1042 -60.30 22.11 -2.13
CA VAL A 1042 -59.77 23.01 -3.17
C VAL A 1042 -58.29 22.71 -3.45
N ALA A 1043 -57.98 22.26 -4.67
CA ALA A 1043 -56.61 22.01 -5.11
C ALA A 1043 -55.81 23.34 -5.25
N GLY A 1044 -54.53 23.32 -4.85
CA GLY A 1044 -53.61 24.47 -4.99
C GLY A 1044 -53.70 25.54 -3.90
N GLY A 1045 -54.50 25.34 -2.84
CA GLY A 1045 -54.58 26.20 -1.66
C GLY A 1045 -53.47 25.94 -0.62
N ILE A 1046 -53.41 26.80 0.41
CA ILE A 1046 -52.56 26.61 1.60
C ILE A 1046 -53.38 25.83 2.63
N LEU A 1047 -52.96 24.60 2.93
CA LEU A 1047 -53.70 23.70 3.80
C LEU A 1047 -53.46 24.03 5.27
N LEU A 1048 -54.52 24.45 5.97
CA LEU A 1048 -54.53 24.67 7.41
C LEU A 1048 -54.93 23.38 8.14
N LEU A 1049 -54.06 22.93 9.04
CA LEU A 1049 -54.22 21.73 9.85
C LEU A 1049 -54.21 22.07 11.34
N ASP A 1050 -55.02 21.37 12.13
CA ASP A 1050 -54.96 21.49 13.59
C ASP A 1050 -53.76 20.71 14.17
N GLN A 1051 -53.39 19.61 13.51
CA GLN A 1051 -52.32 18.67 13.91
C GLN A 1051 -51.69 17.98 12.71
N CYS A 1052 -50.50 17.40 12.86
CA CYS A 1052 -49.72 16.76 11.78
C CYS A 1052 -50.00 15.25 11.63
N SER A 1053 -51.28 14.87 11.53
CA SER A 1053 -51.70 13.45 11.42
C SER A 1053 -51.57 12.90 10.00
N MET A 1054 -51.16 11.63 9.87
CA MET A 1054 -51.10 10.90 8.59
C MET A 1054 -52.45 10.80 7.86
N SER A 1055 -53.58 10.96 8.56
CA SER A 1055 -54.91 11.03 7.92
C SER A 1055 -55.04 12.19 6.92
N TYR A 1056 -54.22 13.23 7.05
CA TYR A 1056 -54.21 14.40 6.16
C TYR A 1056 -53.27 14.29 4.96
N LEU A 1057 -52.64 13.12 4.73
CA LEU A 1057 -51.72 12.92 3.61
C LEU A 1057 -52.37 13.23 2.25
N LYS A 1058 -53.58 12.72 2.01
CA LYS A 1058 -54.28 12.92 0.73
C LYS A 1058 -54.64 14.40 0.48
N PRO A 1059 -55.25 15.14 1.43
CA PRO A 1059 -55.42 16.59 1.31
C PRO A 1059 -54.10 17.34 1.09
N MET A 1060 -53.04 16.96 1.80
CA MET A 1060 -51.72 17.61 1.67
C MET A 1060 -51.15 17.46 0.26
N MET A 1061 -51.27 16.28 -0.37
CA MET A 1061 -50.81 16.07 -1.75
C MET A 1061 -51.47 16.98 -2.80
N GLN A 1062 -52.62 17.59 -2.47
CA GLN A 1062 -53.35 18.51 -3.36
C GLN A 1062 -53.09 19.99 -3.02
N ALA A 1063 -52.38 20.27 -1.93
CA ALA A 1063 -52.07 21.60 -1.45
C ALA A 1063 -50.73 22.10 -2.03
N LYS A 1064 -50.52 23.42 -2.00
CA LYS A 1064 -49.23 24.02 -2.38
C LYS A 1064 -48.30 24.27 -1.18
N ALA A 1065 -48.87 24.39 0.02
CA ALA A 1065 -48.16 24.61 1.27
C ALA A 1065 -49.03 24.14 2.45
N VAL A 1066 -48.42 23.88 3.61
CA VAL A 1066 -49.12 23.48 4.83
C VAL A 1066 -48.84 24.45 5.95
N ILE A 1067 -49.88 24.79 6.71
CA ILE A 1067 -49.80 25.48 7.99
C ILE A 1067 -50.42 24.55 9.03
N ALA A 1068 -49.66 24.10 10.03
CA ALA A 1068 -50.20 23.32 11.14
C ALA A 1068 -50.11 24.08 12.46
N ARG A 1069 -51.22 24.12 13.20
CA ARG A 1069 -51.30 24.75 14.53
C ARG A 1069 -50.47 23.99 15.55
N ASN A 1070 -50.53 22.66 15.53
CA ASN A 1070 -49.75 21.77 16.37
C ASN A 1070 -49.05 20.69 15.54
N GLY A 1071 -47.99 20.12 16.11
CA GLY A 1071 -47.28 18.97 15.55
C GLY A 1071 -45.78 19.14 15.49
N ALA A 1072 -45.12 18.17 14.88
CA ALA A 1072 -43.68 18.01 14.84
C ALA A 1072 -43.15 18.09 13.39
N ILE A 1073 -42.06 18.82 13.13
CA ILE A 1073 -41.42 18.86 11.79
C ILE A 1073 -40.82 17.50 11.42
N THR A 1074 -40.59 16.67 12.43
CA THR A 1074 -40.10 15.29 12.32
C THR A 1074 -41.21 14.25 12.22
N SER A 1075 -42.49 14.63 12.30
CA SER A 1075 -43.63 13.70 12.18
C SER A 1075 -43.70 13.05 10.79
N HIS A 1076 -44.36 11.89 10.67
CA HIS A 1076 -44.49 11.19 9.40
C HIS A 1076 -45.11 12.06 8.30
N LEU A 1077 -46.18 12.82 8.61
CA LEU A 1077 -46.82 13.70 7.61
C LEU A 1077 -45.84 14.77 7.09
N MET A 1078 -45.05 15.36 7.98
CA MET A 1078 -44.07 16.39 7.61
C MET A 1078 -42.86 15.82 6.85
N GLN A 1079 -42.53 14.54 7.04
CA GLN A 1079 -41.54 13.84 6.22
C GLN A 1079 -42.02 13.68 4.77
N HIS A 1080 -43.32 13.40 4.55
CA HIS A 1080 -43.93 13.44 3.21
C HIS A 1080 -43.93 14.84 2.60
N ALA A 1081 -44.27 15.86 3.41
CA ALA A 1081 -44.17 17.26 2.98
C ALA A 1081 -42.74 17.62 2.55
N ALA A 1082 -41.73 17.13 3.28
CA ALA A 1082 -40.32 17.32 2.93
C ALA A 1082 -39.92 16.59 1.63
N ALA A 1083 -40.41 15.36 1.41
CA ALA A 1083 -40.20 14.62 0.17
C ALA A 1083 -40.78 15.35 -1.04
N MET A 1084 -41.95 15.97 -0.89
CA MET A 1084 -42.56 16.81 -1.94
C MET A 1084 -41.89 18.18 -2.07
N GLY A 1085 -41.14 18.63 -1.06
CA GLY A 1085 -40.54 19.98 -1.00
C GLY A 1085 -41.56 21.05 -0.72
N MET A 1086 -42.65 20.64 -0.09
CA MET A 1086 -43.75 21.51 0.27
C MET A 1086 -43.29 22.48 1.36
N PRO A 1087 -43.54 23.79 1.20
CA PRO A 1087 -43.38 24.75 2.27
C PRO A 1087 -44.30 24.42 3.44
N VAL A 1088 -43.75 24.47 4.66
CA VAL A 1088 -44.51 24.16 5.87
C VAL A 1088 -44.29 25.21 6.94
N VAL A 1089 -45.37 25.59 7.60
CA VAL A 1089 -45.38 26.46 8.79
C VAL A 1089 -45.93 25.65 9.95
N LEU A 1090 -45.21 25.56 11.05
CA LEU A 1090 -45.59 24.77 12.22
C LEU A 1090 -45.57 25.63 13.48
N GLY A 1091 -46.72 25.74 14.15
CA GLY A 1091 -46.83 26.42 15.44
C GLY A 1091 -46.71 27.95 15.38
N ALA A 1092 -46.75 28.56 14.18
CA ALA A 1092 -46.79 30.01 14.04
C ALA A 1092 -48.09 30.57 14.61
N LYS A 1093 -48.03 31.77 15.20
CA LYS A 1093 -49.24 32.51 15.60
C LYS A 1093 -50.01 32.89 14.35
N LEU A 1094 -51.23 32.36 14.26
CA LEU A 1094 -52.15 32.72 13.18
C LEU A 1094 -52.89 34.01 13.56
N PRO A 1095 -53.20 34.89 12.59
CA PRO A 1095 -54.16 35.95 12.78
C PRO A 1095 -55.45 35.41 13.40
N SER A 1096 -55.99 36.11 14.40
CA SER A 1096 -57.30 35.80 14.96
C SER A 1096 -58.35 35.88 13.84
N ASP A 1097 -59.22 34.87 13.75
CA ASP A 1097 -60.36 34.78 12.80
C ASP A 1097 -60.02 34.41 11.35
N LEU A 1098 -59.03 33.52 11.15
CA LEU A 1098 -58.65 32.99 9.83
C LEU A 1098 -59.63 31.88 9.38
N GLU A 1099 -60.38 32.10 8.30
CA GLU A 1099 -61.41 31.18 7.78
C GLU A 1099 -61.00 30.51 6.44
N PRO A 1100 -61.56 29.34 6.09
CA PRO A 1100 -61.39 28.76 4.76
C PRO A 1100 -61.87 29.75 3.68
N GLY A 1101 -61.05 29.96 2.64
CA GLY A 1101 -61.33 30.96 1.59
C GLY A 1101 -60.59 32.28 1.75
N ASP A 1102 -60.02 32.56 2.93
CA ASP A 1102 -59.20 33.76 3.14
C ASP A 1102 -57.90 33.72 2.36
N LYS A 1103 -57.51 34.85 1.76
CA LYS A 1103 -56.18 35.02 1.19
C LYS A 1103 -55.19 35.37 2.30
N VAL A 1104 -54.10 34.62 2.34
CA VAL A 1104 -52.99 34.84 3.25
C VAL A 1104 -51.69 34.96 2.49
N ARG A 1105 -50.77 35.71 3.09
CA ARG A 1105 -49.37 35.77 2.71
C ARG A 1105 -48.52 35.23 3.86
N VAL A 1106 -47.79 34.16 3.60
CA VAL A 1106 -46.76 33.65 4.50
C VAL A 1106 -45.45 34.38 4.17
N SER A 1107 -44.88 35.11 5.12
CA SER A 1107 -43.58 35.77 4.95
C SER A 1107 -42.44 34.74 4.90
N LYS A 1108 -41.26 35.15 4.40
CA LYS A 1108 -40.05 34.31 4.42
C LYS A 1108 -39.67 33.81 5.82
N ASP A 1109 -40.05 34.55 6.86
CA ASP A 1109 -39.76 34.25 8.27
C ASP A 1109 -40.82 33.31 8.88
N GLY A 1110 -41.77 32.84 8.07
CA GLY A 1110 -42.85 31.94 8.50
C GLY A 1110 -44.00 32.64 9.21
N GLU A 1111 -44.05 33.96 9.18
CA GLU A 1111 -45.19 34.72 9.71
C GLU A 1111 -46.37 34.62 8.75
N VAL A 1112 -47.55 34.28 9.28
CA VAL A 1112 -48.78 34.20 8.49
C VAL A 1112 -49.50 35.55 8.60
N LEU A 1113 -49.55 36.29 7.50
CA LEU A 1113 -50.23 37.57 7.38
C LEU A 1113 -51.48 37.41 6.51
N ARG A 1114 -52.53 38.19 6.76
CA ARG A 1114 -53.66 38.28 5.82
C ARG A 1114 -53.20 39.13 4.62
N ALA A 1115 -53.47 38.66 3.40
CA ALA A 1115 -53.03 39.33 2.17
C ALA A 1115 -53.98 40.45 1.75
#